data_AF-A0AAD8JA46-F1
#
_entry.id   AF-A0AAD8JA46-F1
#
_cell.length_a   1.000
_cell.length_b   1.000
_cell.length_c   1.000
_cell.angle_alpha   90.00
_cell.angle_beta   90.00
_cell.angle_gamma   90.00
#
_symmetry.space_group_name_H-M   'P 1'
#
loop_
_entity.id
_entity.type
_entity.pdbx_description
1 polymer ?
#
loop_
_entity_poly.entity_id
_entity_poly.type
_entity_poly.pdbx_seq_one_letter_code
_entity_poly.pdbx_strand_id
1 'polypeptide(L)'
;MFKVPVICGTELQREIELSLDGSHYSLTTGILPSLGARSNRHVLLRNFIISPYNRIYRFWETFLVLFVIYTAWVSPFELGFLHKARPPLSIIDNVVNGFFAIDIALTFFVAYLDTNTYLLIDDRKLIAWKYARTWLAFDVISTIPSELAEKISPSPLRTYGLFNMLRLWRLRRVSSLFARLEKDRNFNYFWVRCAKLICVTLFAVHCSGCFYYLIAAHYHDSSKTWIGASIPDFKTQSIWIRYVTSMYWSITTLTTVGYGDLHAQNTGEMIYDIFYMLFNLGLTAYLIGNMTNLVVHGTSKTREFRDTIQAASSFANRNRLPVRLQEQMLAHLCLKFRTDSEGLQQQETLDTLPKAIRSSISHFLFYSLVDKVYLFRGVSNDLLFQLVSEMKAEYFPPKEDVILQNEAPTDFYILVTGAVDLLVLKNGVEQIVGEAKSGDLCGEIGVLCYRPQLFTARTKRLSQLLRLNRTTFFNIIQANVGDGTIIMNNLLEHLKEEKDPVMEGVLLETEHMLARGRMDLPLSLCFAALRGDDQLLNQLLKRGLDPNESDNNNRTALHIAASKGNENCVLLLLDFGADPNSRDSEGNVPLWEAMVSNHEQVVKLLADNGALISSGDTGHFACIAAERNNLGLLNEIFDRGGDVTCPKNNGSTALHVAVCEGNVDIVEFLLDQGCNADKADDHGWTPRNLAEQQGHEDIKLLFQSPKPARTKSADVKFLKLPEEKHGVRFIGRHNSEPTIRPLSHDRDEGHSLKHAKRRRANNFHNSLFGIMSSATGEENDLLLSVNQNRSESKFAQSPARITVSCPQKGDIAGKLVLLPQSFQQLLEISMKKYGFMPTRVLIKDGAEIDEIELVRDGDHIVFAGDLMVNDFLL
;
A
#
# COMPACT_ATOMS: atom_id res chain seq x y z
N MET A 1 57.49 -27.73 4.58
CA MET A 1 56.59 -27.66 5.75
C MET A 1 56.31 -26.20 6.00
N PHE A 2 55.14 -25.61 5.78
CA PHE A 2 53.76 -26.09 5.73
C PHE A 2 53.01 -25.39 4.58
N LYS A 3 52.20 -26.16 3.84
CA LYS A 3 51.13 -25.63 2.99
C LYS A 3 50.02 -25.13 3.92
N VAL A 4 49.58 -23.88 3.77
CA VAL A 4 48.30 -23.41 4.29
C VAL A 4 47.32 -23.34 3.11
N PRO A 5 46.16 -24.01 3.19
CA PRO A 5 45.19 -24.03 2.10
C PRO A 5 44.46 -22.69 2.02
N VAL A 6 44.12 -22.32 0.79
CA VAL A 6 43.23 -21.20 0.44
C VAL A 6 41.86 -21.45 1.07
N ILE A 7 41.54 -20.74 2.14
CA ILE A 7 40.21 -20.72 2.74
C ILE A 7 39.41 -19.62 2.04
N CYS A 8 38.61 -20.04 1.07
CA CYS A 8 37.58 -19.24 0.41
C CYS A 8 36.40 -19.03 1.39
N GLY A 9 36.60 -18.20 2.43
CA GLY A 9 35.59 -17.98 3.48
C GLY A 9 35.69 -16.66 4.23
N THR A 10 36.71 -15.82 3.99
CA THR A 10 36.90 -14.57 4.73
C THR A 10 36.02 -13.41 4.25
N GLU A 11 35.43 -13.49 3.05
CA GLU A 11 34.48 -12.47 2.56
C GLU A 11 33.09 -12.65 3.20
N LEU A 12 32.60 -13.88 3.32
CA LEU A 12 31.28 -14.17 3.89
C LEU A 12 31.24 -13.87 5.40
N GLN A 13 32.32 -14.13 6.13
CA GLN A 13 32.40 -13.84 7.57
C GLN A 13 32.43 -12.32 7.85
N ARG A 14 33.04 -11.52 6.96
CA ARG A 14 33.07 -10.05 7.07
C ARG A 14 31.73 -9.40 6.68
N GLU A 15 30.96 -10.02 5.79
CA GLU A 15 29.59 -9.58 5.48
C GLU A 15 28.64 -9.76 6.67
N ILE A 16 28.86 -10.78 7.52
CA ILE A 16 28.01 -11.09 8.68
C ILE A 16 28.37 -10.25 9.92
N GLU A 17 29.64 -9.89 10.12
CA GLU A 17 30.04 -9.10 11.31
C GLU A 17 29.68 -7.60 11.22
N LEU A 18 29.45 -7.05 10.01
CA LEU A 18 29.08 -5.64 9.83
C LEU A 18 27.56 -5.40 9.71
N SER A 19 26.74 -6.47 9.66
CA SER A 19 25.28 -6.38 9.61
C SER A 19 24.62 -6.21 10.99
N LEU A 20 25.39 -6.25 12.09
CA LEU A 20 24.85 -6.21 13.45
C LEU A 20 24.57 -4.80 13.99
N ASP A 21 25.06 -3.73 13.34
CA ASP A 21 25.12 -2.39 13.97
C ASP A 21 24.33 -1.29 13.24
N GLY A 22 23.42 -1.67 12.34
CA GLY A 22 22.46 -0.76 11.71
C GLY A 22 21.25 -1.53 11.21
N SER A 23 20.05 -1.17 11.64
CA SER A 23 18.83 -1.83 11.16
C SER A 23 18.80 -1.81 9.63
N HIS A 24 18.44 -2.94 9.01
CA HIS A 24 18.25 -3.05 7.55
C HIS A 24 17.28 -2.01 6.96
N TYR A 25 16.56 -1.27 7.81
CA TYR A 25 15.62 -0.20 7.47
C TYR A 25 16.20 1.22 7.50
N SER A 26 17.45 1.43 7.93
CA SER A 26 18.05 2.77 7.93
C SER A 26 18.62 3.14 6.55
N LEU A 27 17.75 3.58 5.63
CA LEU A 27 18.14 4.09 4.31
C LEU A 27 18.84 5.47 4.36
N THR A 28 19.03 6.06 5.54
CA THR A 28 19.68 7.37 5.73
C THR A 28 21.13 7.42 5.26
N THR A 29 21.73 6.27 5.00
CA THR A 29 23.13 6.14 4.54
C THR A 29 23.30 5.27 3.30
N GLY A 30 22.21 4.70 2.77
CA GLY A 30 22.22 3.81 1.61
C GLY A 30 21.99 4.57 0.30
N ILE A 31 22.75 4.23 -0.72
CA ILE A 31 22.52 4.72 -2.08
C ILE A 31 21.31 3.97 -2.64
N LEU A 32 20.34 4.71 -3.18
CA LEU A 32 19.19 4.11 -3.85
C LEU A 32 19.68 3.38 -5.11
N PRO A 33 19.41 2.07 -5.24
CA PRO A 33 19.73 1.36 -6.47
C PRO A 33 18.87 1.90 -7.62
N SER A 34 19.43 1.94 -8.83
CA SER A 34 18.65 2.27 -10.02
C SER A 34 17.52 1.24 -10.22
N LEU A 35 16.37 1.70 -10.73
CA LEU A 35 15.21 0.84 -10.99
C LEU A 35 15.61 -0.39 -11.84
N GLY A 36 15.32 -1.59 -11.34
CA GLY A 36 15.67 -2.86 -12.01
C GLY A 36 17.10 -3.36 -11.83
N ALA A 37 17.93 -2.70 -11.00
CA ALA A 37 19.26 -3.21 -10.65
C ALA A 37 19.14 -4.52 -9.85
N ARG A 38 19.88 -5.55 -10.28
CA ARG A 38 19.84 -6.91 -9.70
C ARG A 38 20.65 -7.09 -8.42
N SER A 39 21.25 -6.05 -7.84
CA SER A 39 22.08 -6.24 -6.64
C SER A 39 21.98 -5.11 -5.62
N ASN A 40 21.60 -5.49 -4.39
CA ASN A 40 21.99 -4.81 -3.15
C ASN A 40 23.47 -5.13 -2.83
N ARG A 41 24.38 -4.98 -3.80
CA ARG A 41 25.80 -5.04 -3.46
C ARG A 41 26.12 -3.76 -2.72
N HIS A 42 26.52 -3.88 -1.45
CA HIS A 42 27.34 -2.85 -0.83
C HIS A 42 28.40 -2.47 -1.85
N VAL A 43 28.45 -1.18 -2.22
CA VAL A 43 29.35 -0.70 -3.27
C VAL A 43 30.77 -1.01 -2.80
N LEU A 44 31.37 -2.08 -3.33
CA LEU A 44 32.75 -2.44 -3.10
C LEU A 44 33.60 -1.41 -3.82
N LEU A 45 33.96 -0.38 -3.07
CA LEU A 45 34.87 0.66 -3.49
C LEU A 45 36.21 0.04 -3.88
N ARG A 46 36.82 0.56 -4.94
CA ARG A 46 38.22 0.23 -5.27
C ARG A 46 39.14 0.46 -4.06
N ASN A 47 40.17 -0.37 -3.95
CA ASN A 47 41.18 -0.26 -2.89
C ASN A 47 41.71 1.18 -2.76
N PHE A 48 41.86 1.66 -1.52
CA PHE A 48 42.27 3.03 -1.16
C PHE A 48 41.30 4.15 -1.54
N ILE A 49 40.02 3.87 -1.77
CA ILE A 49 38.96 4.89 -1.86
C ILE A 49 38.10 4.86 -0.58
N ILE A 50 37.87 6.03 -0.01
CA ILE A 50 37.07 6.22 1.20
C ILE A 50 35.63 6.57 0.77
N SER A 51 34.67 5.86 1.34
CA SER A 51 33.25 6.21 1.20
C SER A 51 32.96 7.53 1.93
N PRO A 52 32.24 8.49 1.31
CA PRO A 52 31.81 9.71 1.98
C PRO A 52 30.84 9.44 3.14
N TYR A 53 30.25 8.24 3.20
CA TYR A 53 29.33 7.81 4.26
C TYR A 53 30.04 7.09 5.42
N ASN A 54 31.37 6.90 5.35
CA ASN A 54 32.13 6.24 6.41
C ASN A 54 32.09 7.06 7.71
N ARG A 55 31.83 6.40 8.86
CA ARG A 55 31.80 7.03 10.19
C ARG A 55 33.11 7.75 10.53
N ILE A 56 34.26 7.18 10.18
CA ILE A 56 35.59 7.76 10.46
C ILE A 56 35.79 9.06 9.66
N TYR A 57 35.44 9.05 8.39
CA TYR A 57 35.56 10.22 7.52
C TYR A 57 34.57 11.34 7.94
N ARG A 58 33.35 10.97 8.34
CA ARG A 58 32.39 11.94 8.91
C ARG A 58 32.86 12.56 10.22
N PHE A 59 33.52 11.77 11.07
CA PHE A 59 34.15 12.27 12.28
C PHE A 59 35.29 13.24 11.94
N TRP A 60 36.12 12.91 10.95
CA TRP A 60 37.17 13.79 10.43
C TRP A 60 36.62 15.14 9.91
N GLU A 61 35.55 15.11 9.10
CA GLU A 61 34.92 16.34 8.61
C GLU A 61 34.34 17.19 9.75
N THR A 62 33.68 16.55 10.72
CA THR A 62 33.13 17.26 11.90
C THR A 62 34.25 17.85 12.76
N PHE A 63 35.35 17.12 12.92
CA PHE A 63 36.52 17.59 13.64
C PHE A 63 37.16 18.82 12.95
N LEU A 64 37.28 18.80 11.62
CA LEU A 64 37.80 19.95 10.87
C LEU A 64 36.92 21.20 11.02
N VAL A 65 35.59 21.05 11.19
CA VAL A 65 34.70 22.20 11.39
C VAL A 65 35.09 23.01 12.63
N LEU A 66 35.56 22.36 13.71
CA LEU A 66 36.05 23.08 14.90
C LEU A 66 37.21 24.02 14.55
N PHE A 67 38.16 23.55 13.74
CA PHE A 67 39.25 24.39 13.25
C PHE A 67 38.79 25.46 12.27
N VAL A 68 37.76 25.20 11.46
CA VAL A 68 37.17 26.25 10.61
C VAL A 68 36.59 27.38 11.46
N ILE A 69 35.83 27.06 12.50
CA ILE A 69 35.26 28.06 13.42
C ILE A 69 36.36 28.88 14.09
N TYR A 70 37.42 28.21 14.57
CA TYR A 70 38.60 28.87 15.11
C TYR A 70 39.23 29.84 14.09
N THR A 71 39.51 29.37 12.87
CA THR A 71 40.14 30.21 11.83
C THR A 71 39.27 31.37 11.40
N ALA A 72 37.95 31.18 11.33
CA ALA A 72 37.00 32.23 10.99
C ALA A 72 36.99 33.34 12.04
N TRP A 73 37.08 32.99 13.33
CA TRP A 73 37.15 33.98 14.41
C TRP A 73 38.53 34.67 14.48
N VAL A 74 39.61 33.92 14.33
CA VAL A 74 40.97 34.46 14.48
C VAL A 74 41.38 35.34 13.30
N SER A 75 41.00 35.02 12.06
CA SER A 75 41.51 35.75 10.88
C SER A 75 41.18 37.26 10.86
N PRO A 76 39.93 37.71 11.10
CA PRO A 76 39.63 39.13 11.21
C PRO A 76 40.29 39.79 12.42
N PHE A 77 40.42 39.06 13.53
CA PHE A 77 41.05 39.55 14.75
C PHE A 77 42.55 39.81 14.56
N GLU A 78 43.26 38.90 13.89
CA GLU A 78 44.68 39.08 13.57
C GLU A 78 44.88 40.29 12.65
N LEU A 79 44.04 40.43 11.62
CA LEU A 79 44.10 41.58 10.70
C LEU A 79 43.89 42.90 11.45
N GLY A 80 42.88 42.98 12.31
CA GLY A 80 42.52 44.22 13.00
C GLY A 80 43.49 44.62 14.11
N PHE A 81 43.81 43.71 15.02
CA PHE A 81 44.43 44.05 16.32
C PHE A 81 45.91 43.68 16.45
N LEU A 82 46.46 42.82 15.57
CA LEU A 82 47.84 42.33 15.69
C LEU A 82 48.72 42.86 14.56
N HIS A 83 49.80 43.56 14.92
CA HIS A 83 50.78 44.05 13.95
C HIS A 83 51.94 43.08 13.69
N LYS A 84 52.14 42.08 14.56
CA LYS A 84 53.14 41.01 14.44
C LYS A 84 52.60 39.72 15.01
N ALA A 85 53.04 38.59 14.45
CA ALA A 85 52.72 37.26 14.96
C ALA A 85 53.15 37.10 16.41
N ARG A 86 52.22 36.72 17.30
CA ARG A 86 52.58 36.23 18.64
C ARG A 86 53.02 34.77 18.51
N PRO A 87 54.16 34.35 19.11
CA PRO A 87 54.67 32.98 18.99
C PRO A 87 53.64 31.87 19.25
N PRO A 88 52.82 31.90 20.32
CA PRO A 88 51.84 30.83 20.55
C PRO A 88 50.72 30.78 19.50
N LEU A 89 50.31 31.93 18.95
CA LEU A 89 49.25 32.00 17.96
C LEU A 89 49.73 31.47 16.60
N SER A 90 50.95 31.83 16.19
CA SER A 90 51.56 31.31 14.96
C SER A 90 51.74 29.78 14.99
N ILE A 91 52.14 29.21 16.14
CA ILE A 91 52.25 27.75 16.28
C ILE A 91 50.89 27.07 16.05
N ILE A 92 49.82 27.59 16.68
CA ILE A 92 48.47 27.04 16.53
C ILE A 92 48.00 27.16 15.07
N ASP A 93 48.20 28.32 14.44
CA ASP A 93 47.86 28.53 13.04
C ASP A 93 48.56 27.57 12.09
N ASN A 94 49.85 27.32 12.30
CA ASN A 94 50.63 26.38 11.51
C ASN A 94 50.17 24.93 11.71
N VAL A 95 49.82 24.54 12.93
CA VAL A 95 49.21 23.23 13.21
C VAL A 95 47.87 23.09 12.47
N VAL A 96 47.02 24.10 12.53
CA VAL A 96 45.72 24.11 11.83
C VAL A 96 45.92 24.04 10.31
N ASN A 97 46.87 24.77 9.75
CA ASN A 97 47.22 24.69 8.32
C ASN A 97 47.69 23.28 7.94
N GLY A 98 48.44 22.59 8.81
CA GLY A 98 48.84 21.20 8.64
C GLY A 98 47.64 20.25 8.52
N PHE A 99 46.62 20.39 9.37
CA PHE A 99 45.40 19.58 9.28
C PHE A 99 44.65 19.80 7.95
N PHE A 100 44.55 21.05 7.48
CA PHE A 100 43.93 21.32 6.18
C PHE A 100 44.77 20.83 4.99
N ALA A 101 46.10 20.82 5.10
CA ALA A 101 46.97 20.22 4.09
C ALA A 101 46.78 18.69 4.00
N ILE A 102 46.63 18.01 5.15
CA ILE A 102 46.27 16.58 5.22
C ILE A 102 44.91 16.34 4.55
N ASP A 103 43.94 17.23 4.79
CA ASP A 103 42.62 17.10 4.19
C ASP A 103 42.62 17.27 2.66
N ILE A 104 43.41 18.21 2.12
CA ILE A 104 43.59 18.34 0.66
C ILE A 104 44.10 17.02 0.08
N ALA A 105 45.07 16.35 0.72
CA ALA A 105 45.54 15.05 0.28
C ALA A 105 44.45 13.97 0.40
N LEU A 106 43.67 13.98 1.49
CA LEU A 106 42.64 12.98 1.76
C LEU A 106 41.46 13.08 0.78
N THR A 107 41.05 14.29 0.40
CA THR A 107 39.92 14.51 -0.54
C THR A 107 40.12 13.90 -1.93
N PHE A 108 41.36 13.68 -2.38
CA PHE A 108 41.64 12.93 -3.62
C PHE A 108 41.26 11.44 -3.53
N PHE A 109 41.09 10.91 -2.32
CA PHE A 109 40.73 9.52 -2.06
C PHE A 109 39.25 9.36 -1.68
N VAL A 110 38.45 10.43 -1.66
CA VAL A 110 37.03 10.38 -1.28
C VAL A 110 36.16 10.24 -2.51
N ALA A 111 35.32 9.20 -2.54
CA ALA A 111 34.33 9.02 -3.59
C ALA A 111 33.24 10.09 -3.50
N TYR A 112 32.60 10.43 -4.62
CA TYR A 112 31.49 11.39 -4.65
C TYR A 112 30.25 10.79 -5.30
N LEU A 113 29.08 11.32 -4.91
CA LEU A 113 27.81 11.00 -5.54
C LEU A 113 27.64 11.85 -6.80
N ASP A 114 27.38 11.20 -7.94
CA ASP A 114 27.03 11.90 -9.18
C ASP A 114 25.58 12.38 -9.14
N THR A 115 25.32 13.61 -9.57
CA THR A 115 23.98 14.21 -9.48
C THR A 115 23.01 13.66 -10.53
N ASN A 116 23.54 13.14 -11.64
CA ASN A 116 22.72 12.65 -12.75
C ASN A 116 22.34 11.18 -12.55
N THR A 117 23.32 10.36 -12.15
CA THR A 117 23.11 8.92 -11.98
C THR A 117 22.76 8.53 -10.55
N TYR A 118 23.00 9.41 -9.56
CA TYR A 118 22.92 9.10 -8.13
C TYR A 118 23.77 7.89 -7.72
N LEU A 119 24.76 7.53 -8.52
CA LEU A 119 25.72 6.46 -8.24
C LEU A 119 26.99 7.05 -7.63
N LEU A 120 27.66 6.23 -6.83
CA LEU A 120 28.95 6.58 -6.27
C LEU A 120 30.04 6.40 -7.34
N ILE A 121 30.79 7.45 -7.63
CA ILE A 121 31.95 7.39 -8.54
C ILE A 121 33.21 7.17 -7.70
N ASP A 122 33.91 6.07 -7.95
CA ASP A 122 35.14 5.66 -7.26
C ASP A 122 36.41 5.76 -8.15
N ASP A 123 36.26 6.21 -9.39
CA ASP A 123 37.36 6.41 -10.33
C ASP A 123 38.27 7.58 -9.91
N ARG A 124 39.49 7.26 -9.44
CA ARG A 124 40.51 8.23 -9.00
C ARG A 124 40.75 9.39 -9.98
N LYS A 125 40.75 9.12 -11.29
CA LYS A 125 40.95 10.15 -12.31
C LYS A 125 39.79 11.15 -12.36
N LEU A 126 38.56 10.66 -12.25
CA LEU A 126 37.36 11.50 -12.24
C LEU A 126 37.26 12.30 -10.94
N ILE A 127 37.58 11.67 -9.80
CA ILE A 127 37.66 12.34 -8.49
C ILE A 127 38.68 13.48 -8.53
N ALA A 128 39.92 13.19 -8.96
CA ALA A 128 40.99 14.18 -9.04
C ALA A 128 40.64 15.32 -10.00
N TRP A 129 40.09 15.01 -11.18
CA TRP A 129 39.71 16.04 -12.15
C TRP A 129 38.57 16.92 -11.64
N LYS A 130 37.56 16.32 -11.00
CA LYS A 130 36.47 17.06 -10.36
C LYS A 130 37.01 17.99 -9.27
N TYR A 131 37.85 17.49 -8.37
CA TYR A 131 38.40 18.30 -7.28
C TYR A 131 39.34 19.41 -7.78
N ALA A 132 40.22 19.09 -8.74
CA ALA A 132 41.15 20.05 -9.35
C ALA A 132 40.43 21.22 -10.03
N ARG A 133 39.31 20.94 -10.73
CA ARG A 133 38.52 21.96 -11.43
C ARG A 133 37.66 22.81 -10.48
N THR A 134 37.22 22.27 -9.35
CA THR A 134 36.22 22.93 -8.49
C THR A 134 36.84 23.69 -7.34
N TRP A 135 37.62 23.01 -6.49
CA TRP A 135 37.94 23.53 -5.16
C TRP A 135 39.44 23.59 -4.85
N LEU A 136 40.28 22.80 -5.53
CA LEU A 136 41.70 22.65 -5.22
C LEU A 136 42.46 23.98 -5.17
N ALA A 137 42.29 24.86 -6.16
CA ALA A 137 43.04 26.11 -6.24
C ALA A 137 42.80 27.00 -4.99
N PHE A 138 41.54 27.17 -4.60
CA PHE A 138 41.19 27.99 -3.45
C PHE A 138 41.52 27.30 -2.12
N ASP A 139 41.39 25.97 -2.04
CA ASP A 139 41.78 25.21 -0.85
C ASP A 139 43.29 25.36 -0.61
N VAL A 140 44.12 25.21 -1.66
CA VAL A 140 45.58 25.41 -1.60
C VAL A 140 45.93 26.83 -1.17
N ILE A 141 45.36 27.85 -1.82
CA ILE A 141 45.59 29.26 -1.47
C ILE A 141 45.24 29.52 0.00
N SER A 142 44.13 28.96 0.48
CA SER A 142 43.70 29.12 1.87
C SER A 142 44.64 28.45 2.87
N THR A 143 45.43 27.43 2.48
CA THR A 143 46.35 26.67 3.34
C THR A 143 47.76 27.23 3.44
N ILE A 144 48.11 28.24 2.64
CA ILE A 144 49.45 28.83 2.66
C ILE A 144 49.71 29.49 4.03
N PRO A 145 50.82 29.13 4.72
CA PRO A 145 51.21 29.78 5.97
C PRO A 145 51.39 31.28 5.81
N SER A 146 50.94 32.06 6.80
CA SER A 146 50.95 33.52 6.77
C SER A 146 52.37 34.10 6.70
N GLU A 147 53.31 33.49 7.42
CA GLU A 147 54.73 33.86 7.43
C GLU A 147 55.39 33.67 6.06
N LEU A 148 54.98 32.61 5.35
CA LEU A 148 55.47 32.34 4.00
C LEU A 148 54.87 33.34 3.00
N ALA A 149 53.58 33.66 3.14
CA ALA A 149 52.91 34.67 2.32
C ALA A 149 53.52 36.06 2.51
N GLU A 150 53.86 36.45 3.74
CA GLU A 150 54.51 37.74 4.06
C GLU A 150 55.94 37.83 3.50
N LYS A 151 56.65 36.69 3.41
CA LYS A 151 58.01 36.64 2.83
C LYS A 151 58.00 36.75 1.30
N ILE A 152 56.92 36.31 0.65
CA ILE A 152 56.76 36.29 -0.81
C ILE A 152 56.11 37.59 -1.32
N SER A 153 55.37 38.33 -0.46
CA SER A 153 54.60 39.50 -0.89
C SER A 153 55.46 40.77 -1.16
N PRO A 154 55.07 41.60 -2.14
CA PRO A 154 55.74 42.86 -2.42
C PRO A 154 55.53 43.90 -1.30
N SER A 155 56.45 44.86 -1.17
CA SER A 155 56.52 45.82 -0.06
C SER A 155 55.22 46.58 0.32
N PRO A 156 54.30 46.97 -0.60
CA PRO A 156 53.06 47.64 -0.21
C PRO A 156 51.98 46.71 0.37
N LEU A 157 52.13 45.38 0.27
CA LEU A 157 51.17 44.37 0.75
C LEU A 157 51.69 43.61 1.99
N ARG A 158 52.70 44.13 2.67
CA ARG A 158 53.36 43.49 3.81
C ARG A 158 52.65 43.75 5.15
N THR A 159 51.33 43.90 5.14
CA THR A 159 50.53 44.03 6.35
C THR A 159 50.22 42.63 6.87
N TYR A 160 50.70 42.31 8.08
CA TYR A 160 50.37 41.06 8.76
C TYR A 160 48.84 40.91 8.85
N GLY A 161 48.30 39.79 8.37
CA GLY A 161 46.86 39.49 8.41
C GLY A 161 46.08 39.64 7.10
N LEU A 162 46.58 40.37 6.08
CA LEU A 162 45.81 40.58 4.84
C LEU A 162 45.63 39.28 4.05
N PHE A 163 46.68 38.47 3.92
CA PHE A 163 46.59 37.14 3.32
C PHE A 163 45.84 36.13 4.21
N ASN A 164 45.71 36.39 5.52
CA ASN A 164 44.98 35.50 6.44
C ASN A 164 43.48 35.52 6.14
N MET A 165 42.95 36.58 5.53
CA MET A 165 41.55 36.64 5.10
C MET A 165 41.20 35.57 4.04
N LEU A 166 42.18 35.09 3.26
CA LEU A 166 41.97 33.98 2.31
C LEU A 166 41.64 32.66 3.03
N ARG A 167 41.96 32.53 4.32
CA ARG A 167 41.56 31.39 5.16
C ARG A 167 40.04 31.31 5.35
N LEU A 168 39.32 32.43 5.20
CA LEU A 168 37.85 32.45 5.32
C LEU A 168 37.17 31.60 4.24
N TRP A 169 37.85 31.25 3.15
CA TRP A 169 37.37 30.27 2.17
C TRP A 169 36.95 28.93 2.83
N ARG A 170 37.62 28.55 3.93
CA ARG A 170 37.35 27.32 4.68
C ARG A 170 35.94 27.28 5.28
N LEU A 171 35.26 28.42 5.45
CA LEU A 171 33.89 28.53 5.97
C LEU A 171 32.84 27.73 5.17
N ARG A 172 33.12 27.39 3.90
CA ARG A 172 32.24 26.52 3.09
C ARG A 172 31.92 25.19 3.80
N ARG A 173 32.85 24.66 4.61
CA ARG A 173 32.66 23.41 5.36
C ARG A 173 31.59 23.54 6.46
N VAL A 174 31.51 24.69 7.12
CA VAL A 174 30.44 25.00 8.10
C VAL A 174 29.09 25.08 7.39
N SER A 175 29.03 25.72 6.22
CA SER A 175 27.80 25.77 5.41
C SER A 175 27.33 24.38 4.98
N SER A 176 28.25 23.51 4.55
CA SER A 176 27.96 22.11 4.23
C SER A 176 27.50 21.31 5.46
N LEU A 177 28.05 21.58 6.65
CA LEU A 177 27.57 20.97 7.89
C LEU A 177 26.12 21.34 8.18
N PHE A 178 25.77 22.63 8.15
CA PHE A 178 24.39 23.06 8.38
C PHE A 178 23.42 22.49 7.34
N ALA A 179 23.80 22.43 6.07
CA ALA A 179 22.97 21.81 5.03
C ALA A 179 22.71 20.31 5.25
N ARG A 180 23.60 19.62 5.99
CA ARG A 180 23.42 18.22 6.39
C ARG A 180 22.56 18.10 7.65
N LEU A 181 22.85 18.91 8.68
CA LEU A 181 22.09 18.93 9.93
C LEU A 181 20.62 19.31 9.70
N GLU A 182 20.34 20.19 8.73
CA GLU A 182 18.96 20.54 8.33
C GLU A 182 18.19 19.35 7.71
N LYS A 183 18.88 18.36 7.14
CA LYS A 183 18.28 17.18 6.50
C LYS A 183 18.24 15.95 7.40
N ASP A 184 18.93 15.98 8.54
CA ASP A 184 19.01 14.85 9.45
C ASP A 184 17.76 14.81 10.34
N ARG A 185 17.04 13.69 10.33
CA ARG A 185 15.82 13.46 11.12
C ARG A 185 16.04 13.57 12.62
N ASN A 186 17.27 13.32 13.09
CA ASN A 186 17.57 13.34 14.53
C ASN A 186 17.67 14.76 15.10
N PHE A 187 17.78 15.78 14.24
CA PHE A 187 17.88 17.18 14.65
C PHE A 187 16.59 17.93 14.33
N ASN A 188 16.17 18.80 15.25
CA ASN A 188 15.03 19.67 15.01
C ASN A 188 15.43 20.80 14.05
N TYR A 189 14.76 20.83 12.89
CA TYR A 189 14.94 21.82 11.84
C TYR A 189 14.92 23.28 12.34
N PHE A 190 13.99 23.62 13.24
CA PHE A 190 13.84 24.97 13.77
C PHE A 190 15.13 25.45 14.46
N TRP A 191 15.66 24.64 15.37
CA TRP A 191 16.85 25.00 16.15
C TRP A 191 18.12 25.08 15.31
N VAL A 192 18.28 24.17 14.34
CA VAL A 192 19.43 24.19 13.43
C VAL A 192 19.44 25.47 12.59
N ARG A 193 18.28 25.88 12.05
CA ARG A 193 18.17 27.11 11.25
C ARG A 193 18.39 28.36 12.08
N CYS A 194 17.85 28.43 13.30
CA CYS A 194 18.11 29.53 14.24
C CYS A 194 19.60 29.63 14.59
N ALA A 195 20.25 28.51 14.91
CA ALA A 195 21.69 28.47 15.21
C ALA A 195 22.52 29.00 14.04
N LYS A 196 22.21 28.59 12.81
CA LYS A 196 22.87 29.07 11.59
C LYS A 196 22.77 30.59 11.45
N LEU A 197 21.58 31.16 11.65
CA LEU A 197 21.35 32.61 11.55
C LEU A 197 22.12 33.38 12.63
N ILE A 198 22.13 32.88 13.87
CA ILE A 198 22.91 33.45 14.97
C ILE A 198 24.42 33.40 14.66
N CYS A 199 24.93 32.30 14.13
CA CYS A 199 26.34 32.20 13.75
C CYS A 199 26.71 33.23 12.66
N VAL A 200 25.86 33.43 11.66
CA VAL A 200 26.08 34.40 10.58
C VAL A 200 26.09 35.84 11.14
N THR A 201 25.16 36.19 12.03
CA THR A 201 25.12 37.54 12.61
C THR A 201 26.31 37.81 13.52
N LEU A 202 26.67 36.89 14.40
CA LEU A 202 27.84 37.03 15.26
C LEU A 202 29.13 37.18 14.45
N PHE A 203 29.27 36.42 13.36
CA PHE A 203 30.42 36.53 12.48
C PHE A 203 30.48 37.88 11.75
N ALA A 204 29.33 38.43 11.31
CA ALA A 204 29.26 39.73 10.68
C ALA A 204 29.67 40.87 11.63
N VAL A 205 29.14 40.87 12.86
CA VAL A 205 29.52 41.83 13.93
C VAL A 205 31.01 41.75 14.22
N HIS A 206 31.53 40.52 14.37
CA HIS A 206 32.95 40.30 14.64
C HIS A 206 33.85 40.83 13.54
N CYS A 207 33.54 40.51 12.28
CA CYS A 207 34.31 40.99 11.14
C CYS A 207 34.28 42.52 11.05
N SER A 208 33.09 43.11 11.11
CA SER A 208 32.91 44.56 11.01
C SER A 208 33.61 45.31 12.14
N GLY A 209 33.47 44.87 13.39
CA GLY A 209 34.20 45.48 14.52
C GLY A 209 35.72 45.42 14.35
N CYS A 210 36.27 44.33 13.82
CA CYS A 210 37.71 44.24 13.52
C CYS A 210 38.13 45.22 12.40
N PHE A 211 37.32 45.38 11.35
CA PHE A 211 37.58 46.34 10.27
C PHE A 211 37.47 47.79 10.74
N TYR A 212 36.51 48.10 11.61
CA TYR A 212 36.37 49.42 12.22
C TYR A 212 37.61 49.83 13.02
N TYR A 213 38.17 48.90 13.80
CA TYR A 213 39.43 49.14 14.50
C TYR A 213 40.60 49.28 13.52
N LEU A 214 40.66 48.45 12.47
CA LEU A 214 41.71 48.48 11.46
C LEU A 214 41.82 49.87 10.80
N ILE A 215 40.70 50.44 10.35
CA ILE A 215 40.66 51.74 9.69
C ILE A 215 41.13 52.85 10.63
N ALA A 216 40.65 52.85 11.88
CA ALA A 216 41.06 53.84 12.87
C ALA A 216 42.54 53.72 13.27
N ALA A 217 43.07 52.49 13.36
CA ALA A 217 44.46 52.26 13.74
C ALA A 217 45.47 52.76 12.68
N HIS A 218 45.11 52.66 11.39
CA HIS A 218 45.96 53.02 10.24
C HIS A 218 45.82 54.48 9.80
N TYR A 219 44.86 55.23 10.35
CA TYR A 219 44.69 56.65 10.03
C TYR A 219 45.80 57.52 10.65
N HIS A 220 46.22 58.56 9.93
CA HIS A 220 47.35 59.42 10.32
C HIS A 220 47.08 60.22 11.60
N ASP A 221 45.89 60.83 11.72
CA ASP A 221 45.48 61.64 12.89
C ASP A 221 44.66 60.78 13.86
N SER A 222 45.28 60.27 14.94
CA SER A 222 44.58 59.37 15.88
C SER A 222 43.37 60.01 16.56
N SER A 223 43.37 61.32 16.79
CA SER A 223 42.25 62.06 17.42
C SER A 223 41.03 62.23 16.53
N LYS A 224 41.17 62.11 15.19
CA LYS A 224 40.09 62.24 14.21
C LYS A 224 39.59 60.88 13.73
N THR A 225 39.33 60.00 14.67
CA THR A 225 38.78 58.66 14.44
C THR A 225 37.62 58.42 15.39
N TRP A 226 36.71 57.51 15.05
CA TRP A 226 35.55 57.17 15.89
C TRP A 226 35.92 56.80 17.34
N ILE A 227 37.04 56.08 17.54
CA ILE A 227 37.54 55.68 18.86
C ILE A 227 38.46 56.71 19.49
N GLY A 228 39.25 57.45 18.69
CA GLY A 228 40.17 58.45 19.20
C GLY A 228 39.51 59.73 19.71
N ALA A 229 38.31 60.03 19.19
CA ALA A 229 37.49 61.14 19.70
C ALA A 229 36.95 60.88 21.12
N SER A 230 36.67 59.61 21.45
CA SER A 230 36.19 59.21 22.79
C SER A 230 37.34 58.81 23.73
N ILE A 231 38.37 58.14 23.20
CA ILE A 231 39.54 57.66 23.95
C ILE A 231 40.82 58.16 23.25
N PRO A 232 41.40 59.29 23.69
CA PRO A 232 42.55 59.91 23.02
C PRO A 232 43.77 58.98 22.85
N ASP A 233 44.07 58.15 23.86
CA ASP A 233 45.21 57.23 23.89
C ASP A 233 44.83 55.76 23.64
N PHE A 234 43.82 55.50 22.79
CA PHE A 234 43.31 54.14 22.57
C PHE A 234 44.38 53.14 22.08
N LYS A 235 45.45 53.60 21.41
CA LYS A 235 46.57 52.77 20.95
C LYS A 235 47.46 52.22 22.07
N THR A 236 47.32 52.69 23.31
CA THR A 236 48.04 52.17 24.49
C THR A 236 47.18 51.29 25.39
N GLN A 237 45.86 51.34 25.22
CA GLN A 237 44.89 50.57 26.02
C GLN A 237 45.01 49.06 25.83
N SER A 238 44.47 48.25 26.73
CA SER A 238 44.49 46.79 26.55
C SER A 238 43.72 46.36 25.28
N ILE A 239 44.12 45.25 24.66
CA ILE A 239 43.44 44.71 23.47
C ILE A 239 41.96 44.42 23.78
N TRP A 240 41.66 44.00 25.01
CA TRP A 240 40.31 43.74 25.47
C TRP A 240 39.40 44.98 25.37
N ILE A 241 39.87 46.12 25.88
CA ILE A 241 39.10 47.37 25.82
C ILE A 241 38.84 47.77 24.37
N ARG A 242 39.89 47.74 23.54
CA ARG A 242 39.76 48.10 22.11
C ARG A 242 38.78 47.17 21.39
N TYR A 243 38.90 45.86 21.62
CA TYR A 243 38.03 44.86 21.00
C TYR A 243 36.57 45.03 21.43
N VAL A 244 36.30 45.16 22.73
CA VAL A 244 34.94 45.33 23.24
C VAL A 244 34.32 46.62 22.73
N THR A 245 35.05 47.73 22.71
CA THR A 245 34.57 49.01 22.17
C THR A 245 34.27 48.91 20.67
N SER A 246 35.08 48.19 19.89
CA SER A 246 34.81 47.94 18.47
C SER A 246 33.62 47.01 18.22
N MET A 247 33.45 45.96 19.02
CA MET A 247 32.26 45.10 18.96
C MET A 247 31.00 45.87 19.33
N TYR A 248 31.07 46.72 20.36
CA TYR A 248 29.97 47.58 20.78
C TYR A 248 29.53 48.52 19.65
N TRP A 249 30.47 49.15 18.94
CA TRP A 249 30.11 49.99 17.79
C TRP A 249 29.50 49.17 16.64
N SER A 250 30.06 48.00 16.35
CA SER A 250 29.55 47.14 15.26
C SER A 250 28.16 46.54 15.54
N ILE A 251 27.87 46.15 16.78
CA ILE A 251 26.54 45.62 17.14
C ILE A 251 25.48 46.72 17.17
N THR A 252 25.80 47.91 17.71
CA THR A 252 24.83 49.02 17.80
C THR A 252 24.43 49.57 16.43
N THR A 253 25.35 49.52 15.47
CA THR A 253 25.09 49.83 14.06
C THR A 253 24.36 48.69 13.34
N LEU A 254 24.70 47.42 13.61
CA LEU A 254 23.99 46.25 13.04
C LEU A 254 22.53 46.21 13.45
N THR A 255 22.26 46.37 14.74
CA THR A 255 20.90 46.34 15.29
C THR A 255 20.16 47.66 15.10
N THR A 256 20.74 48.61 14.35
CA THR A 256 20.15 49.92 14.04
C THR A 256 19.72 50.74 15.26
N VAL A 257 20.39 50.55 16.41
CA VAL A 257 20.11 51.30 17.65
C VAL A 257 20.73 52.69 17.58
N GLY A 258 22.01 52.77 17.19
CA GLY A 258 22.70 54.03 16.89
C GLY A 258 22.63 55.10 17.99
N TYR A 259 23.22 54.84 19.17
CA TYR A 259 23.22 55.80 20.29
C TYR A 259 23.88 57.15 19.97
N GLY A 260 24.82 57.19 19.02
CA GLY A 260 25.53 58.40 18.58
C GLY A 260 26.78 58.73 19.41
N ASP A 261 27.07 57.95 20.44
CA ASP A 261 28.28 58.04 21.26
C ASP A 261 29.56 57.69 20.48
N LEU A 262 29.44 56.75 19.53
CA LEU A 262 30.49 56.40 18.57
C LEU A 262 29.98 56.65 17.15
N HIS A 263 30.71 57.47 16.40
CA HIS A 263 30.40 57.82 15.02
C HIS A 263 31.67 58.11 14.22
N ALA A 264 31.62 57.87 12.90
CA ALA A 264 32.72 58.17 11.99
C ALA A 264 33.12 59.65 12.02
N GLN A 265 34.42 59.90 12.10
CA GLN A 265 34.99 61.25 12.07
C GLN A 265 35.69 61.54 10.75
N ASN A 266 36.32 60.52 10.15
CA ASN A 266 37.05 60.66 8.89
C ASN A 266 36.26 60.13 7.70
N THR A 267 36.66 60.55 6.50
CA THR A 267 35.99 60.16 5.25
C THR A 267 36.07 58.66 4.97
N GLY A 268 37.13 57.98 5.42
CA GLY A 268 37.29 56.53 5.25
C GLY A 268 36.29 55.72 6.09
N GLU A 269 36.11 56.10 7.36
CA GLU A 269 35.11 55.56 8.27
C GLU A 269 33.71 55.82 7.74
N MET A 270 33.41 57.04 7.27
CA MET A 270 32.10 57.37 6.69
C MET A 270 31.76 56.50 5.47
N ILE A 271 32.72 56.27 4.58
CA ILE A 271 32.51 55.39 3.40
C ILE A 271 32.26 53.95 3.85
N TYR A 272 33.05 53.44 4.80
CA TYR A 272 32.86 52.09 5.32
C TYR A 272 31.51 51.93 6.04
N ASP A 273 31.09 52.93 6.82
CA ASP A 273 29.78 52.99 7.47
C ASP A 273 28.65 52.90 6.47
N ILE A 274 28.72 53.63 5.34
CA ILE A 274 27.70 53.55 4.28
C ILE A 274 27.57 52.11 3.76
N PHE A 275 28.69 51.44 3.47
CA PHE A 275 28.66 50.04 3.01
C PHE A 275 28.15 49.09 4.08
N TYR A 276 28.57 49.25 5.34
CA TYR A 276 28.15 48.39 6.43
C TYR A 276 26.67 48.57 6.74
N MET A 277 26.16 49.81 6.76
CA MET A 277 24.73 50.08 6.93
C MET A 277 23.89 49.48 5.80
N LEU A 278 24.35 49.55 4.54
CA LEU A 278 23.66 48.91 3.41
C LEU A 278 23.66 47.38 3.56
N PHE A 279 24.77 46.79 3.98
CA PHE A 279 24.85 45.36 4.29
C PHE A 279 23.90 44.97 5.45
N ASN A 280 23.83 45.78 6.52
CA ASN A 280 22.98 45.56 7.68
C ASN A 280 21.49 45.60 7.31
N LEU A 281 21.10 46.49 6.39
CA LEU A 281 19.74 46.51 5.85
C LEU A 281 19.40 45.17 5.18
N GLY A 282 20.30 44.65 4.34
CA GLY A 282 20.14 43.35 3.68
C GLY A 282 20.11 42.18 4.67
N LEU A 283 21.04 42.15 5.64
CA LEU A 283 21.11 41.08 6.65
C LEU A 283 19.87 41.08 7.55
N THR A 284 19.41 42.25 7.98
CA THR A 284 18.21 42.37 8.83
C THR A 284 16.97 41.92 8.08
N ALA A 285 16.80 42.31 6.80
CA ALA A 285 15.73 41.80 5.95
C ALA A 285 15.79 40.27 5.78
N TYR A 286 16.98 39.71 5.60
CA TYR A 286 17.18 38.27 5.52
C TYR A 286 16.82 37.54 6.82
N LEU A 287 17.20 38.08 7.99
CA LEU A 287 16.84 37.53 9.30
C LEU A 287 15.33 37.55 9.51
N ILE A 288 14.68 38.68 9.25
CA ILE A 288 13.22 38.81 9.36
C ILE A 288 12.53 37.80 8.44
N GLY A 289 12.93 37.71 7.17
CA GLY A 289 12.33 36.75 6.23
C GLY A 289 12.45 35.28 6.68
N ASN A 290 13.61 34.89 7.21
CA ASN A 290 13.80 33.54 7.74
C ASN A 290 12.99 33.27 9.03
N MET A 291 12.95 34.24 9.95
CA MET A 291 12.15 34.13 11.17
C MET A 291 10.66 34.05 10.86
N THR A 292 10.17 34.88 9.93
CA THR A 292 8.79 34.82 9.45
C THR A 292 8.45 33.45 8.88
N ASN A 293 9.33 32.88 8.03
CA ASN A 293 9.12 31.55 7.48
C ASN A 293 9.03 30.46 8.56
N LEU A 294 9.92 30.51 9.56
CA LEU A 294 9.89 29.58 10.70
C LEU A 294 8.62 29.72 11.55
N VAL A 295 8.17 30.94 11.82
CA VAL A 295 6.95 31.21 12.59
C VAL A 295 5.70 30.75 11.84
N VAL A 296 5.64 30.98 10.53
CA VAL A 296 4.53 30.53 9.67
C VAL A 296 4.45 29.00 9.68
N HIS A 297 5.57 28.30 9.52
CA HIS A 297 5.57 26.83 9.61
C HIS A 297 5.28 26.31 11.02
N GLY A 298 5.76 26.98 12.07
CA GLY A 298 5.51 26.57 13.45
C GLY A 298 4.03 26.68 13.86
N THR A 299 3.28 27.58 13.23
CA THR A 299 1.87 27.86 13.56
C THR A 299 0.88 27.37 12.49
N SER A 300 1.36 26.76 11.40
CA SER A 300 0.53 26.41 10.23
C SER A 300 -0.66 25.51 10.59
N LYS A 301 -0.43 24.44 11.36
CA LYS A 301 -1.48 23.50 11.77
C LYS A 301 -2.58 24.15 12.60
N THR A 302 -2.21 24.97 13.59
CA THR A 302 -3.18 25.67 14.44
C THR A 302 -3.95 26.73 13.65
N ARG A 303 -3.31 27.39 12.68
CA ARG A 303 -3.95 28.36 11.80
C ARG A 303 -4.99 27.68 10.92
N GLU A 304 -4.61 26.61 10.21
CA GLU A 304 -5.52 25.84 9.35
C GLU A 304 -6.74 25.29 10.11
N PHE A 305 -6.53 24.81 11.35
CA PHE A 305 -7.63 24.44 12.24
C PHE A 305 -8.58 25.60 12.54
N ARG A 306 -8.05 26.78 12.89
CA ARG A 306 -8.89 27.95 13.16
C ARG A 306 -9.64 28.40 11.91
N ASP A 307 -8.98 28.36 10.76
CA ASP A 307 -9.58 28.72 9.46
C ASP A 307 -10.72 27.76 9.10
N THR A 308 -10.53 26.44 9.28
CA THR A 308 -11.58 25.43 9.06
C THR A 308 -12.76 25.57 10.03
N ILE A 309 -12.50 25.79 11.32
CA ILE A 309 -13.55 26.06 12.32
C ILE A 309 -14.32 27.35 12.01
N GLN A 310 -13.61 28.42 11.61
CA GLN A 310 -14.24 29.68 11.24
C GLN A 310 -15.08 29.53 9.96
N ALA A 311 -14.60 28.79 8.97
CA ALA A 311 -15.36 28.49 7.75
C ALA A 311 -16.63 27.68 8.06
N ALA A 312 -16.52 26.64 8.89
CA ALA A 312 -17.65 25.82 9.31
C ALA A 312 -18.68 26.63 10.13
N SER A 313 -18.22 27.47 11.06
CA SER A 313 -19.08 28.36 11.83
C SER A 313 -19.77 29.40 10.95
N SER A 314 -19.04 30.00 10.00
CA SER A 314 -19.60 30.94 9.01
C SER A 314 -20.67 30.27 8.15
N PHE A 315 -20.41 29.05 7.68
CA PHE A 315 -21.38 28.24 6.93
C PHE A 315 -22.64 27.96 7.75
N ALA A 316 -22.49 27.52 9.00
CA ALA A 316 -23.60 27.25 9.90
C ALA A 316 -24.47 28.50 10.16
N ASN A 317 -23.83 29.63 10.43
CA ASN A 317 -24.51 30.90 10.71
C ASN A 317 -25.22 31.44 9.47
N ARG A 318 -24.54 31.40 8.31
CA ARG A 318 -25.10 31.85 7.03
C ARG A 318 -26.37 31.07 6.67
N ASN A 319 -26.37 29.76 6.94
CA ASN A 319 -27.49 28.87 6.65
C ASN A 319 -28.49 28.72 7.82
N ARG A 320 -28.29 29.46 8.93
CA ARG A 320 -29.14 29.42 10.14
C ARG A 320 -29.38 28.00 10.66
N LEU A 321 -28.33 27.19 10.69
CA LEU A 321 -28.42 25.82 11.20
C LEU A 321 -28.79 25.81 12.70
N PRO A 322 -29.62 24.86 13.16
CA PRO A 322 -29.91 24.66 14.59
C PRO A 322 -28.64 24.47 15.42
N VAL A 323 -28.62 25.03 16.64
CA VAL A 323 -27.46 25.02 17.56
C VAL A 323 -26.88 23.61 17.74
N ARG A 324 -27.74 22.59 17.85
CA ARG A 324 -27.32 21.19 17.98
C ARG A 324 -26.44 20.70 16.81
N LEU A 325 -26.81 21.02 15.57
CA LEU A 325 -26.02 20.64 14.39
C LEU A 325 -24.71 21.42 14.32
N GLN A 326 -24.71 22.68 14.78
CA GLN A 326 -23.50 23.47 14.87
C GLN A 326 -22.51 22.86 15.88
N GLU A 327 -23.00 22.49 17.07
CA GLU A 327 -22.19 21.85 18.11
C GLU A 327 -21.64 20.50 17.63
N GLN A 328 -22.44 19.67 16.96
CA GLN A 328 -21.98 18.39 16.41
C GLN A 328 -20.87 18.60 15.37
N MET A 329 -21.09 19.50 14.40
CA MET A 329 -20.11 19.79 13.35
C MET A 329 -18.79 20.32 13.94
N LEU A 330 -18.86 21.26 14.89
CA LEU A 330 -17.66 21.80 15.54
C LEU A 330 -16.98 20.78 16.45
N ALA A 331 -17.71 19.95 17.18
CA ALA A 331 -17.17 18.89 18.01
C ALA A 331 -16.42 17.85 17.17
N HIS A 332 -16.98 17.46 16.01
CA HIS A 332 -16.34 16.57 15.06
C HIS A 332 -15.03 17.16 14.53
N LEU A 333 -15.04 18.41 14.07
CA LEU A 333 -13.82 19.10 13.60
C LEU A 333 -12.76 19.26 14.70
N CYS A 334 -13.17 19.56 15.93
CA CYS A 334 -12.27 19.64 17.08
C CYS A 334 -11.64 18.28 17.41
N LEU A 335 -12.43 17.19 17.34
CA LEU A 335 -11.89 15.85 17.55
C LEU A 335 -10.91 15.48 16.43
N LYS A 336 -11.29 15.72 15.17
CA LYS A 336 -10.42 15.47 14.02
C LYS A 336 -9.08 16.20 14.17
N PHE A 337 -9.10 17.49 14.53
CA PHE A 337 -7.86 18.21 14.78
C PHE A 337 -7.08 17.67 15.99
N ARG A 338 -7.77 17.26 17.06
CA ARG A 338 -7.11 16.67 18.23
C ARG A 338 -6.41 15.36 17.85
N THR A 339 -7.08 14.49 17.10
CA THR A 339 -6.46 13.27 16.57
C THR A 339 -5.30 13.62 15.64
N ASP A 340 -5.45 14.61 14.76
CA ASP A 340 -4.40 15.01 13.82
C ASP A 340 -3.18 15.64 14.53
N SER A 341 -3.41 16.41 15.59
CA SER A 341 -2.37 17.09 16.37
C SER A 341 -1.65 16.16 17.35
N GLU A 342 -2.34 15.17 17.92
CA GLU A 342 -1.76 14.08 18.70
C GLU A 342 -0.99 13.06 17.80
N GLY A 343 -0.99 13.27 16.47
CA GLY A 343 -0.28 12.43 15.51
C GLY A 343 -1.03 11.13 15.15
N LEU A 344 -2.32 11.06 15.47
CA LEU A 344 -3.24 9.98 15.09
C LEU A 344 -3.78 10.18 13.66
N GLN A 345 -3.04 10.86 12.76
CA GLN A 345 -3.32 10.91 11.31
C GLN A 345 -3.14 9.52 10.69
N GLN A 346 -3.88 8.53 11.17
CA GLN A 346 -3.72 7.14 10.76
C GLN A 346 -4.04 7.03 9.28
N GLN A 347 -5.16 7.57 8.80
CA GLN A 347 -5.57 7.27 7.43
C GLN A 347 -4.69 7.92 6.35
N GLU A 348 -4.42 9.23 6.40
CA GLU A 348 -3.59 9.89 5.39
C GLU A 348 -2.16 9.34 5.38
N THR A 349 -1.56 9.13 6.56
CA THR A 349 -0.21 8.55 6.63
C THR A 349 -0.20 7.09 6.19
N LEU A 350 -1.18 6.28 6.59
CA LEU A 350 -1.32 4.89 6.15
C LEU A 350 -1.58 4.81 4.64
N ASP A 351 -2.28 5.76 4.04
CA ASP A 351 -2.55 5.80 2.60
C ASP A 351 -1.31 6.19 1.79
N THR A 352 -0.34 6.91 2.38
CA THR A 352 0.98 7.08 1.76
C THR A 352 1.85 5.83 1.81
N LEU A 353 1.56 4.88 2.71
CA LEU A 353 2.31 3.64 2.81
C LEU A 353 1.88 2.65 1.70
N PRO A 354 2.81 1.81 1.21
CA PRO A 354 2.47 0.71 0.32
C PRO A 354 1.40 -0.22 0.91
N LYS A 355 0.50 -0.75 0.06
CA LYS A 355 -0.63 -1.61 0.47
C LYS A 355 -0.23 -2.75 1.41
N ALA A 356 0.92 -3.39 1.17
CA ALA A 356 1.39 -4.50 2.00
C ALA A 356 1.71 -4.07 3.45
N ILE A 357 2.36 -2.92 3.63
CA ILE A 357 2.68 -2.40 4.97
C ILE A 357 1.39 -1.98 5.67
N ARG A 358 0.50 -1.27 4.98
CA ARG A 358 -0.80 -0.89 5.51
C ARG A 358 -1.62 -2.10 5.96
N SER A 359 -1.71 -3.13 5.11
CA SER A 359 -2.38 -4.40 5.43
C SER A 359 -1.77 -5.09 6.65
N SER A 360 -0.43 -5.12 6.77
CA SER A 360 0.23 -5.72 7.92
C SER A 360 -0.06 -4.96 9.24
N ILE A 361 -0.14 -3.62 9.18
CA ILE A 361 -0.50 -2.79 10.33
C ILE A 361 -1.95 -3.05 10.72
N SER A 362 -2.89 -3.01 9.77
CA SER A 362 -4.31 -3.26 10.05
C SER A 362 -4.52 -4.67 10.63
N HIS A 363 -3.83 -5.68 10.09
CA HIS A 363 -3.88 -7.04 10.62
C HIS A 363 -3.41 -7.09 12.07
N PHE A 364 -2.27 -6.49 12.40
CA PHE A 364 -1.76 -6.44 13.76
C PHE A 364 -2.70 -5.72 14.73
N LEU A 365 -3.35 -4.64 14.30
CA LEU A 365 -4.21 -3.82 15.16
C LEU A 365 -5.61 -4.41 15.36
N PHE A 366 -6.21 -5.01 14.34
CA PHE A 366 -7.66 -5.27 14.32
C PHE A 366 -8.05 -6.74 14.12
N TYR A 367 -7.14 -7.62 13.68
CA TYR A 367 -7.48 -9.02 13.38
C TYR A 367 -8.14 -9.74 14.57
N SER A 368 -7.55 -9.63 15.77
CA SER A 368 -8.07 -10.29 16.98
C SER A 368 -9.46 -9.81 17.41
N LEU A 369 -9.86 -8.62 16.94
CA LEU A 369 -11.18 -8.07 17.21
C LEU A 369 -12.18 -8.61 16.18
N VAL A 370 -11.85 -8.51 14.89
CA VAL A 370 -12.73 -8.93 13.79
C VAL A 370 -13.03 -10.43 13.84
N ASP A 371 -12.06 -11.26 14.23
CA ASP A 371 -12.23 -12.71 14.43
C ASP A 371 -13.31 -13.07 15.48
N LYS A 372 -13.53 -12.22 16.49
CA LYS A 372 -14.49 -12.47 17.58
C LYS A 372 -15.90 -11.99 17.28
N VAL A 373 -16.06 -11.16 16.25
CA VAL A 373 -17.34 -10.58 15.85
C VAL A 373 -18.29 -11.69 15.41
N TYR A 374 -19.56 -11.64 15.86
CA TYR A 374 -20.53 -12.73 15.63
C TYR A 374 -20.69 -13.09 14.15
N LEU A 375 -20.68 -12.09 13.27
CA LEU A 375 -20.88 -12.26 11.84
C LEU A 375 -19.78 -13.09 11.18
N PHE A 376 -18.54 -13.00 11.67
CA PHE A 376 -17.36 -13.64 11.07
C PHE A 376 -16.90 -14.91 11.81
N ARG A 377 -17.71 -15.44 12.73
CA ARG A 377 -17.38 -16.69 13.43
C ARG A 377 -17.36 -17.86 12.44
N GLY A 378 -16.27 -18.64 12.48
CA GLY A 378 -16.12 -19.84 11.65
C GLY A 378 -15.75 -19.58 10.19
N VAL A 379 -15.40 -18.34 9.85
CA VAL A 379 -14.97 -17.92 8.51
C VAL A 379 -13.47 -18.18 8.30
N SER A 380 -13.04 -18.37 7.05
CA SER A 380 -11.62 -18.58 6.73
C SER A 380 -10.70 -17.41 7.15
N ASN A 381 -9.46 -17.76 7.51
CA ASN A 381 -8.43 -16.76 7.83
C ASN A 381 -8.08 -15.87 6.63
N ASP A 382 -8.21 -16.40 5.41
CA ASP A 382 -7.92 -15.65 4.18
C ASP A 382 -8.95 -14.54 3.95
N LEU A 383 -10.24 -14.82 4.17
CA LEU A 383 -11.28 -13.78 4.13
C LEU A 383 -11.03 -12.73 5.21
N LEU A 384 -10.77 -13.15 6.45
CA LEU A 384 -10.51 -12.23 7.55
C LEU A 384 -9.32 -11.31 7.25
N PHE A 385 -8.24 -11.85 6.67
CA PHE A 385 -7.09 -11.07 6.26
C PHE A 385 -7.45 -10.02 5.20
N GLN A 386 -8.22 -10.41 4.18
CA GLN A 386 -8.69 -9.50 3.13
C GLN A 386 -9.60 -8.41 3.71
N LEU A 387 -10.57 -8.77 4.56
CA LEU A 387 -11.48 -7.84 5.20
C LEU A 387 -10.75 -6.80 6.05
N VAL A 388 -9.89 -7.26 6.97
CA VAL A 388 -9.13 -6.38 7.88
C VAL A 388 -8.22 -5.42 7.09
N SER A 389 -7.70 -5.84 5.93
CA SER A 389 -6.83 -5.01 5.10
C SER A 389 -7.53 -3.83 4.41
N GLU A 390 -8.85 -3.93 4.17
CA GLU A 390 -9.66 -2.90 3.52
C GLU A 390 -10.49 -2.08 4.51
N MET A 391 -10.58 -2.50 5.78
CA MET A 391 -11.24 -1.74 6.85
C MET A 391 -10.49 -0.45 7.19
N LYS A 392 -11.26 0.62 7.42
CA LYS A 392 -10.74 1.94 7.81
C LYS A 392 -11.15 2.28 9.23
N ALA A 393 -10.22 2.77 10.03
CA ALA A 393 -10.50 3.20 11.40
C ALA A 393 -10.92 4.68 11.43
N GLU A 394 -12.05 4.96 12.06
CA GLU A 394 -12.62 6.31 12.22
C GLU A 394 -12.91 6.59 13.71
N TYR A 395 -12.78 7.84 14.13
CA TYR A 395 -13.06 8.28 15.50
C TYR A 395 -14.26 9.22 15.52
N PHE A 396 -15.20 8.96 16.42
CA PHE A 396 -16.43 9.73 16.56
C PHE A 396 -16.53 10.35 17.97
N PRO A 397 -16.76 11.68 18.11
CA PRO A 397 -17.10 12.30 19.40
C PRO A 397 -18.38 11.71 20.00
N PRO A 398 -18.64 11.93 21.30
CA PRO A 398 -19.91 11.55 21.92
C PRO A 398 -21.10 12.35 21.37
N LYS A 399 -22.28 11.73 21.36
CA LYS A 399 -23.57 12.28 20.90
C LYS A 399 -23.61 12.59 19.40
N GLU A 400 -22.78 11.93 18.62
CA GLU A 400 -22.80 11.99 17.16
C GLU A 400 -23.61 10.82 16.60
N ASP A 401 -24.44 11.11 15.61
CA ASP A 401 -25.24 10.11 14.90
C ASP A 401 -24.36 9.54 13.77
N VAL A 402 -23.90 8.29 13.94
CA VAL A 402 -23.03 7.57 12.99
C VAL A 402 -23.84 7.04 11.80
N ILE A 403 -25.02 6.51 12.10
CA ILE A 403 -25.98 5.99 11.12
C ILE A 403 -27.34 6.62 11.44
N LEU A 404 -28.07 7.07 10.43
CA LEU A 404 -29.44 7.57 10.60
C LEU A 404 -30.47 6.50 10.25
N GLN A 405 -31.57 6.47 11.02
CA GLN A 405 -32.71 5.63 10.69
C GLN A 405 -33.28 5.97 9.31
N ASN A 406 -33.61 4.95 8.52
CA ASN A 406 -34.09 5.02 7.13
C ASN A 406 -33.07 5.54 6.10
N GLU A 407 -31.80 5.69 6.47
CA GLU A 407 -30.74 5.97 5.51
C GLU A 407 -30.43 4.74 4.64
N ALA A 408 -30.01 4.96 3.40
CA ALA A 408 -29.57 3.89 2.52
C ALA A 408 -28.29 3.22 3.06
N PRO A 409 -28.17 1.88 3.03
CA PRO A 409 -27.06 1.16 3.64
C PRO A 409 -25.80 1.22 2.76
N THR A 410 -24.92 2.17 3.06
CA THR A 410 -23.64 2.35 2.35
C THR A 410 -22.51 1.54 2.98
N ASP A 411 -22.40 1.63 4.31
CA ASP A 411 -21.32 1.05 5.09
C ASP A 411 -21.88 0.42 6.38
N PHE A 412 -21.11 -0.49 6.97
CA PHE A 412 -21.34 -0.95 8.34
C PHE A 412 -20.08 -0.74 9.18
N TYR A 413 -20.27 -0.73 10.49
CA TYR A 413 -19.23 -0.39 11.45
C TYR A 413 -19.04 -1.49 12.47
N ILE A 414 -17.79 -1.74 12.86
CA ILE A 414 -17.44 -2.59 14.00
C ILE A 414 -16.90 -1.70 15.11
N LEU A 415 -17.47 -1.82 16.31
CA LEU A 415 -17.03 -1.03 17.46
C LEU A 415 -15.71 -1.59 18.01
N VAL A 416 -14.63 -0.81 17.94
CA VAL A 416 -13.34 -1.17 18.54
C VAL A 416 -13.30 -0.76 20.01
N THR A 417 -13.64 0.49 20.28
CA THR A 417 -13.73 1.05 21.63
C THR A 417 -14.91 2.01 21.73
N GLY A 418 -15.43 2.20 22.93
CA GLY A 418 -16.57 3.09 23.19
C GLY A 418 -17.89 2.34 23.28
N ALA A 419 -18.98 3.10 23.14
CA ALA A 419 -20.35 2.58 23.22
C ALA A 419 -21.27 3.43 22.35
N VAL A 420 -22.23 2.77 21.70
CA VAL A 420 -23.19 3.38 20.77
C VAL A 420 -24.60 2.99 21.20
N ASP A 421 -25.45 3.97 21.44
CA ASP A 421 -26.87 3.76 21.73
C ASP A 421 -27.62 3.62 20.39
N LEU A 422 -28.42 2.55 20.26
CA LEU A 422 -29.32 2.31 19.13
C LEU A 422 -30.68 2.93 19.45
N LEU A 423 -31.10 3.88 18.61
CA LEU A 423 -32.30 4.70 18.80
C LEU A 423 -33.33 4.40 17.70
N VAL A 424 -34.60 4.35 18.07
CA VAL A 424 -35.74 4.36 17.13
C VAL A 424 -36.55 5.61 17.35
N LEU A 425 -36.94 6.27 16.25
CA LEU A 425 -37.91 7.35 16.30
C LEU A 425 -39.34 6.76 16.32
N LYS A 426 -40.01 6.76 17.47
CA LYS A 426 -41.43 6.36 17.61
C LYS A 426 -42.28 7.58 17.97
N ASN A 427 -43.30 7.89 17.16
CA ASN A 427 -44.22 9.02 17.38
C ASN A 427 -43.54 10.38 17.57
N GLY A 428 -42.39 10.61 16.91
CA GLY A 428 -41.60 11.83 17.04
C GLY A 428 -40.72 11.91 18.30
N VAL A 429 -40.65 10.84 19.11
CA VAL A 429 -39.78 10.75 20.28
C VAL A 429 -38.71 9.67 20.03
N GLU A 430 -37.45 10.02 20.27
CA GLU A 430 -36.33 9.08 20.23
C GLU A 430 -36.39 8.14 21.46
N GLN A 431 -36.42 6.82 21.23
CA GLN A 431 -36.34 5.80 22.28
C GLN A 431 -35.08 4.96 22.09
N ILE A 432 -34.34 4.72 23.18
CA ILE A 432 -33.17 3.83 23.19
C ILE A 432 -33.68 2.39 23.22
N VAL A 433 -33.33 1.62 22.20
CA VAL A 433 -33.70 0.20 22.05
C VAL A 433 -32.59 -0.72 22.53
N GLY A 434 -31.33 -0.33 22.34
CA GLY A 434 -30.17 -1.11 22.77
C GLY A 434 -28.90 -0.26 22.90
N GLU A 435 -27.85 -0.86 23.46
CA GLU A 435 -26.51 -0.27 23.54
C GLU A 435 -25.51 -1.29 22.97
N ALA A 436 -24.85 -0.91 21.87
CA ALA A 436 -23.75 -1.67 21.27
C ALA A 436 -22.43 -1.33 21.97
N LYS A 437 -21.65 -2.37 22.26
CA LYS A 437 -20.37 -2.32 22.97
C LYS A 437 -19.22 -2.72 22.04
N SER A 438 -18.00 -2.67 22.57
CA SER A 438 -16.80 -3.07 21.83
C SER A 438 -16.89 -4.54 21.39
N GLY A 439 -16.68 -4.79 20.10
CA GLY A 439 -16.87 -6.08 19.44
C GLY A 439 -18.21 -6.25 18.72
N ASP A 440 -19.17 -5.35 18.96
CA ASP A 440 -20.48 -5.40 18.30
C ASP A 440 -20.44 -4.68 16.94
N LEU A 441 -21.40 -5.04 16.08
CA LEU A 441 -21.61 -4.46 14.75
C LEU A 441 -22.74 -3.42 14.78
N CYS A 442 -22.68 -2.48 13.85
CA CYS A 442 -23.75 -1.54 13.56
C CYS A 442 -23.93 -1.37 12.04
N GLY A 443 -25.16 -1.57 11.56
CA GLY A 443 -25.55 -1.30 10.17
C GLY A 443 -25.39 -2.48 9.21
N GLU A 444 -24.96 -3.64 9.71
CA GLU A 444 -24.74 -4.87 8.97
C GLU A 444 -26.03 -5.43 8.35
N ILE A 445 -27.16 -5.32 9.05
CA ILE A 445 -28.47 -5.77 8.55
C ILE A 445 -28.86 -4.96 7.30
N GLY A 446 -28.64 -3.65 7.33
CA GLY A 446 -28.90 -2.79 6.18
C GLY A 446 -28.02 -3.18 4.99
N VAL A 447 -26.72 -3.39 5.23
CA VAL A 447 -25.75 -3.75 4.19
C VAL A 447 -26.04 -5.12 3.59
N LEU A 448 -26.26 -6.15 4.42
CA LEU A 448 -26.50 -7.51 3.94
C LEU A 448 -27.86 -7.66 3.26
N CYS A 449 -28.91 -7.07 3.82
CA CYS A 449 -30.29 -7.24 3.34
C CYS A 449 -30.75 -6.20 2.32
N TYR A 450 -29.89 -5.24 1.98
CA TYR A 450 -30.22 -4.07 1.14
C TYR A 450 -31.49 -3.35 1.60
N ARG A 451 -31.57 -3.08 2.90
CA ARG A 451 -32.68 -2.35 3.49
C ARG A 451 -32.21 -1.04 4.12
N PRO A 452 -33.08 -0.02 4.19
CA PRO A 452 -32.79 1.17 4.97
C PRO A 452 -32.45 0.82 6.43
N GLN A 453 -31.59 1.62 7.04
CA GLN A 453 -31.10 1.36 8.37
C GLN A 453 -32.23 1.40 9.40
N LEU A 454 -32.33 0.36 10.24
CA LEU A 454 -33.44 0.16 11.17
C LEU A 454 -33.40 1.12 12.36
N PHE A 455 -32.19 1.50 12.75
CA PHE A 455 -31.90 2.29 13.95
C PHE A 455 -31.01 3.48 13.60
N THR A 456 -31.18 4.57 14.35
CA THR A 456 -30.15 5.61 14.44
C THR A 456 -29.09 5.15 15.44
N ALA A 457 -27.84 5.05 15.01
CA ALA A 457 -26.72 4.67 15.87
C ALA A 457 -26.03 5.94 16.40
N ARG A 458 -26.18 6.24 17.69
CA ARG A 458 -25.61 7.45 18.32
C ARG A 458 -24.51 7.09 19.30
N THR A 459 -23.33 7.69 19.15
CA THR A 459 -22.24 7.49 20.11
C THR A 459 -22.60 8.02 21.49
N LYS A 460 -22.27 7.27 22.53
CA LYS A 460 -22.45 7.69 23.93
C LYS A 460 -21.18 8.32 24.50
N ARG A 461 -20.03 7.83 24.05
CA ARG A 461 -18.68 8.23 24.43
C ARG A 461 -17.82 8.35 23.17
N LEU A 462 -16.62 8.92 23.29
CA LEU A 462 -15.61 8.85 22.23
C LEU A 462 -15.45 7.38 21.82
N SER A 463 -15.74 7.09 20.55
CA SER A 463 -15.79 5.73 20.03
C SER A 463 -14.89 5.61 18.81
N GLN A 464 -14.15 4.50 18.73
CA GLN A 464 -13.37 4.14 17.56
C GLN A 464 -14.11 3.04 16.82
N LEU A 465 -14.43 3.29 15.56
CA LEU A 465 -15.21 2.39 14.72
C LEU A 465 -14.38 1.97 13.51
N LEU A 466 -14.46 0.70 13.13
CA LEU A 466 -13.93 0.21 11.86
C LEU A 466 -15.04 0.22 10.84
N ARG A 467 -14.87 1.03 9.79
CA ARG A 467 -15.78 1.15 8.68
C ARG A 467 -15.40 0.17 7.58
N LEU A 468 -16.39 -0.54 7.05
CA LEU A 468 -16.27 -1.31 5.82
C LEU A 468 -17.39 -0.95 4.86
N ASN A 469 -17.03 -0.71 3.60
CA ASN A 469 -17.98 -0.35 2.56
C ASN A 469 -18.71 -1.58 2.02
N ARG A 470 -20.00 -1.43 1.70
CA ARG A 470 -20.82 -2.46 1.06
C ARG A 470 -20.13 -3.05 -0.17
N THR A 471 -19.67 -2.22 -1.09
CA THR A 471 -19.10 -2.66 -2.37
C THR A 471 -17.83 -3.47 -2.18
N THR A 472 -16.92 -3.00 -1.32
CA THR A 472 -15.68 -3.70 -1.01
C THR A 472 -15.96 -5.01 -0.29
N PHE A 473 -16.92 -5.02 0.64
CA PHE A 473 -17.36 -6.21 1.35
C PHE A 473 -17.90 -7.29 0.41
N PHE A 474 -18.83 -6.94 -0.48
CA PHE A 474 -19.39 -7.91 -1.43
C PHE A 474 -18.36 -8.37 -2.46
N ASN A 475 -17.43 -7.51 -2.91
CA ASN A 475 -16.33 -7.94 -3.79
C ASN A 475 -15.42 -8.99 -3.12
N ILE A 476 -15.15 -8.83 -1.81
CA ILE A 476 -14.35 -9.79 -1.03
C ILE A 476 -15.12 -11.11 -0.83
N ILE A 477 -16.42 -11.05 -0.56
CA ILE A 477 -17.26 -12.25 -0.41
C ILE A 477 -17.45 -12.99 -1.73
N GLN A 478 -17.59 -12.28 -2.86
CA GLN A 478 -17.67 -12.90 -4.18
C GLN A 478 -16.44 -13.74 -4.53
N ALA A 479 -15.27 -13.35 -4.04
CA ALA A 479 -14.05 -14.15 -4.19
C ALA A 479 -14.06 -15.41 -3.29
N ASN A 480 -14.89 -15.46 -2.25
CA ASN A 480 -14.92 -16.50 -1.22
C ASN A 480 -16.38 -16.90 -0.89
N VAL A 481 -17.08 -17.43 -1.89
CA VAL A 481 -18.53 -17.73 -1.82
C VAL A 481 -18.89 -18.64 -0.65
N GLY A 482 -18.02 -19.63 -0.34
CA GLY A 482 -18.21 -20.54 0.79
C GLY A 482 -18.35 -19.80 2.12
N ASP A 483 -17.45 -18.86 2.41
CA ASP A 483 -17.49 -18.04 3.62
C ASP A 483 -18.70 -17.09 3.66
N GLY A 484 -19.14 -16.60 2.49
CA GLY A 484 -20.36 -15.79 2.37
C GLY A 484 -21.60 -16.51 2.93
N THR A 485 -21.70 -17.82 2.73
CA THR A 485 -22.81 -18.61 3.29
C THR A 485 -22.76 -18.75 4.80
N ILE A 486 -21.55 -18.83 5.38
CA ILE A 486 -21.34 -18.86 6.84
C ILE A 486 -21.79 -17.53 7.45
N ILE A 487 -21.36 -16.42 6.85
CA ILE A 487 -21.76 -15.06 7.25
C ILE A 487 -23.29 -14.91 7.29
N MET A 488 -23.99 -15.39 6.26
CA MET A 488 -25.45 -15.33 6.19
C MET A 488 -26.13 -16.22 7.23
N ASN A 489 -25.57 -17.42 7.49
CA ASN A 489 -26.07 -18.29 8.56
C ASN A 489 -25.91 -17.64 9.94
N ASN A 490 -24.74 -17.06 10.23
CA ASN A 490 -24.47 -16.34 11.47
C ASN A 490 -25.46 -15.19 11.67
N LEU A 491 -25.78 -14.43 10.61
CA LEU A 491 -26.80 -13.37 10.67
C LEU A 491 -28.18 -13.94 11.04
N LEU A 492 -28.61 -15.02 10.37
CA LEU A 492 -29.95 -15.58 10.56
C LEU A 492 -30.08 -16.27 11.93
N GLU A 493 -29.02 -16.88 12.44
CA GLU A 493 -28.97 -17.40 13.81
C GLU A 493 -29.07 -16.25 14.82
N HIS A 494 -28.29 -15.18 14.62
CA HIS A 494 -28.37 -14.00 15.48
C HIS A 494 -29.78 -13.38 15.50
N LEU A 495 -30.43 -13.23 14.34
CA LEU A 495 -31.80 -12.73 14.23
C LEU A 495 -32.85 -13.66 14.86
N LYS A 496 -32.57 -14.97 14.96
CA LYS A 496 -33.45 -15.94 15.65
C LYS A 496 -33.30 -15.88 17.17
N GLU A 497 -32.10 -15.58 17.65
CA GLU A 497 -31.82 -15.43 19.09
C GLU A 497 -32.34 -14.10 19.65
N GLU A 498 -32.35 -13.05 18.83
CA GLU A 498 -32.93 -11.74 19.14
C GLU A 498 -34.46 -11.85 19.33
N LYS A 499 -34.93 -11.61 20.57
CA LYS A 499 -36.36 -11.66 20.92
C LYS A 499 -37.12 -10.35 20.64
N ASP A 500 -36.55 -9.44 19.87
CA ASP A 500 -37.20 -8.16 19.52
C ASP A 500 -38.25 -8.40 18.41
N PRO A 501 -39.51 -7.96 18.56
CA PRO A 501 -40.52 -8.06 17.50
C PRO A 501 -40.11 -7.37 16.19
N VAL A 502 -39.25 -6.34 16.23
CA VAL A 502 -38.70 -5.73 15.02
C VAL A 502 -37.74 -6.70 14.32
N MET A 503 -36.90 -7.41 15.09
CA MET A 503 -35.98 -8.40 14.53
C MET A 503 -36.68 -9.65 14.01
N GLU A 504 -37.77 -10.08 14.63
CA GLU A 504 -38.59 -11.18 14.12
C GLU A 504 -39.21 -10.83 12.75
N GLY A 505 -39.71 -9.60 12.59
CA GLY A 505 -40.18 -9.12 11.29
C GLY A 505 -39.06 -9.03 10.24
N VAL A 506 -37.89 -8.55 10.66
CA VAL A 506 -36.67 -8.50 9.83
C VAL A 506 -36.28 -9.90 9.37
N LEU A 507 -36.28 -10.88 10.28
CA LEU A 507 -35.98 -12.28 10.00
C LEU A 507 -36.93 -12.85 8.96
N LEU A 508 -38.24 -12.75 9.17
CA LEU A 508 -39.26 -13.25 8.25
C LEU A 508 -39.11 -12.65 6.86
N GLU A 509 -38.89 -11.33 6.78
CA GLU A 509 -38.68 -10.67 5.50
C GLU A 509 -37.36 -11.10 4.86
N THR A 510 -36.27 -11.27 5.62
CA THR A 510 -35.00 -11.77 5.07
C THR A 510 -35.10 -13.19 4.56
N GLU A 511 -35.77 -14.09 5.27
CA GLU A 511 -36.01 -15.46 4.81
C GLU A 511 -36.84 -15.46 3.53
N HIS A 512 -37.83 -14.57 3.43
CA HIS A 512 -38.63 -14.42 2.22
C HIS A 512 -37.87 -13.75 1.06
N MET A 513 -36.97 -12.80 1.33
CA MET A 513 -36.06 -12.23 0.32
C MET A 513 -35.06 -13.26 -0.19
N LEU A 514 -34.56 -14.12 0.70
CA LEU A 514 -33.72 -15.26 0.38
C LEU A 514 -34.50 -16.24 -0.50
N ALA A 515 -35.71 -16.66 -0.12
CA ALA A 515 -36.56 -17.55 -0.92
C ALA A 515 -36.85 -16.97 -2.33
N ARG A 516 -36.96 -15.64 -2.44
CA ARG A 516 -37.15 -14.93 -3.71
C ARG A 516 -35.87 -14.57 -4.46
N GLY A 517 -34.70 -14.98 -3.95
CA GLY A 517 -33.40 -14.74 -4.59
C GLY A 517 -33.05 -13.27 -4.79
N ARG A 518 -33.64 -12.35 -4.01
CA ARG A 518 -33.48 -10.89 -4.19
C ARG A 518 -32.26 -10.31 -3.46
N MET A 519 -31.44 -11.16 -2.85
CA MET A 519 -30.26 -10.76 -2.10
C MET A 519 -29.04 -10.70 -3.04
N ASP A 520 -28.22 -9.66 -2.86
CA ASP A 520 -26.97 -9.46 -3.64
C ASP A 520 -25.81 -10.38 -3.18
N LEU A 521 -26.03 -11.15 -2.10
CA LEU A 521 -25.01 -12.06 -1.58
C LEU A 521 -24.88 -13.29 -2.47
N PRO A 522 -23.66 -13.67 -2.89
CA PRO A 522 -23.45 -14.92 -3.61
C PRO A 522 -23.71 -16.09 -2.63
N LEU A 523 -24.82 -16.78 -2.83
CA LEU A 523 -25.20 -17.96 -2.06
C LEU A 523 -24.84 -19.21 -2.85
N SER A 524 -24.33 -20.23 -2.18
CA SER A 524 -24.06 -21.53 -2.81
C SER A 524 -25.36 -22.33 -2.98
N LEU A 525 -25.40 -23.22 -3.98
CA LEU A 525 -26.50 -24.18 -4.12
C LEU A 525 -26.61 -25.10 -2.90
N CYS A 526 -25.47 -25.43 -2.29
CA CYS A 526 -25.39 -26.19 -1.05
C CYS A 526 -26.18 -25.55 0.10
N PHE A 527 -26.17 -24.21 0.19
CA PHE A 527 -26.94 -23.47 1.20
C PHE A 527 -28.45 -23.64 1.02
N ALA A 528 -28.94 -23.53 -0.23
CA ALA A 528 -30.37 -23.72 -0.53
C ALA A 528 -30.81 -25.17 -0.24
N ALA A 529 -29.98 -26.15 -0.64
CA ALA A 529 -30.22 -27.57 -0.37
C ALA A 529 -30.23 -27.91 1.12
N LEU A 530 -29.34 -27.29 1.92
CA LEU A 530 -29.27 -27.47 3.37
C LEU A 530 -30.55 -27.00 4.08
N ARG A 531 -31.17 -25.93 3.57
CA ARG A 531 -32.44 -25.40 4.08
C ARG A 531 -33.67 -26.16 3.56
N GLY A 532 -33.53 -26.90 2.46
CA GLY A 532 -34.65 -27.51 1.76
C GLY A 532 -35.54 -26.50 1.03
N ASP A 533 -35.00 -25.33 0.67
CA ASP A 533 -35.73 -24.29 -0.05
C ASP A 533 -35.63 -24.54 -1.56
N ASP A 534 -36.62 -25.25 -2.08
CA ASP A 534 -36.73 -25.62 -3.50
C ASP A 534 -36.93 -24.40 -4.42
N GLN A 535 -37.57 -23.34 -3.93
CA GLN A 535 -37.79 -22.11 -4.68
C GLN A 535 -36.49 -21.33 -4.89
N LEU A 536 -35.71 -21.15 -3.81
CA LEU A 536 -34.40 -20.51 -3.89
C LEU A 536 -33.46 -21.31 -4.78
N LEU A 537 -33.45 -22.64 -4.63
CA LEU A 537 -32.62 -23.54 -5.43
C LEU A 537 -32.94 -23.42 -6.92
N ASN A 538 -34.22 -23.45 -7.31
CA ASN A 538 -34.66 -23.30 -8.69
C ASN A 538 -34.24 -21.94 -9.29
N GLN A 539 -34.29 -20.86 -8.50
CA GLN A 539 -33.86 -19.55 -8.97
C GLN A 539 -32.35 -19.44 -9.16
N LEU A 540 -31.55 -20.01 -8.25
CA LEU A 540 -30.10 -20.07 -8.38
C LEU A 540 -29.70 -20.86 -9.64
N LEU A 541 -30.33 -22.01 -9.86
CA LEU A 541 -30.11 -22.83 -11.06
C LEU A 541 -30.50 -22.09 -12.35
N LYS A 542 -31.64 -21.37 -12.36
CA LYS A 542 -32.04 -20.51 -13.50
C LYS A 542 -31.09 -19.35 -13.78
N ARG A 543 -30.35 -18.88 -12.78
CA ARG A 543 -29.29 -17.87 -12.95
C ARG A 543 -28.01 -18.44 -13.57
N GLY A 544 -27.93 -19.75 -13.75
CA GLY A 544 -26.80 -20.44 -14.38
C GLY A 544 -25.72 -20.89 -13.41
N LEU A 545 -26.02 -21.03 -12.10
CA LEU A 545 -25.11 -21.73 -11.19
C LEU A 545 -25.01 -23.20 -11.61
N ASP A 546 -23.79 -23.75 -11.59
CA ASP A 546 -23.55 -25.14 -11.98
C ASP A 546 -24.07 -26.09 -10.87
N PRO A 547 -25.02 -27.00 -11.17
CA PRO A 547 -25.56 -27.96 -10.20
C PRO A 547 -24.50 -28.85 -9.53
N ASN A 548 -23.34 -28.99 -10.15
CA ASN A 548 -22.24 -29.83 -9.68
C ASN A 548 -21.18 -29.06 -8.89
N GLU A 549 -21.42 -27.77 -8.58
CA GLU A 549 -20.57 -27.05 -7.63
C GLU A 549 -20.54 -27.75 -6.28
N SER A 550 -19.33 -27.95 -5.77
CA SER A 550 -19.07 -28.63 -4.51
C SER A 550 -18.55 -27.68 -3.43
N ASP A 551 -18.85 -27.98 -2.18
CA ASP A 551 -18.27 -27.32 -1.02
C ASP A 551 -16.76 -27.68 -0.84
N ASN A 552 -16.13 -27.15 0.21
CA ASN A 552 -14.72 -27.43 0.54
C ASN A 552 -14.43 -28.92 0.81
N ASN A 553 -15.45 -29.74 1.06
CA ASN A 553 -15.35 -31.18 1.28
C ASN A 553 -15.73 -31.99 0.03
N ASN A 554 -15.82 -31.34 -1.13
CA ASN A 554 -16.31 -31.88 -2.40
C ASN A 554 -17.77 -32.38 -2.35
N ARG A 555 -18.58 -31.95 -1.38
CA ARG A 555 -20.01 -32.28 -1.35
C ARG A 555 -20.78 -31.34 -2.25
N THR A 556 -21.52 -31.91 -3.19
CA THR A 556 -22.45 -31.14 -4.05
C THR A 556 -23.76 -30.86 -3.34
N ALA A 557 -24.56 -29.92 -3.88
CA ALA A 557 -25.91 -29.64 -3.37
C ALA A 557 -26.79 -30.90 -3.34
N LEU A 558 -26.55 -31.85 -4.26
CA LEU A 558 -27.26 -33.12 -4.33
C LEU A 558 -26.95 -34.04 -3.14
N HIS A 559 -25.70 -34.07 -2.66
CA HIS A 559 -25.36 -34.82 -1.43
C HIS A 559 -26.16 -34.32 -0.23
N ILE A 560 -26.23 -32.99 -0.08
CA ILE A 560 -26.92 -32.35 1.05
C ILE A 560 -28.43 -32.57 0.96
N ALA A 561 -29.02 -32.38 -0.23
CA ALA A 561 -30.45 -32.61 -0.44
C ALA A 561 -30.83 -34.08 -0.19
N ALA A 562 -29.96 -35.02 -0.57
CA ALA A 562 -30.15 -36.44 -0.35
C ALA A 562 -30.06 -36.84 1.13
N SER A 563 -29.07 -36.31 1.84
CA SER A 563 -28.88 -36.50 3.28
C SER A 563 -30.03 -35.95 4.12
N LYS A 564 -30.67 -34.86 3.66
CA LYS A 564 -31.85 -34.24 4.32
C LYS A 564 -33.20 -34.84 3.92
N GLY A 565 -33.24 -35.66 2.87
CA GLY A 565 -34.49 -36.24 2.36
C GLY A 565 -35.37 -35.25 1.59
N ASN A 566 -34.81 -34.17 1.04
CA ASN A 566 -35.58 -33.12 0.36
C ASN A 566 -35.87 -33.51 -1.10
N GLU A 567 -36.96 -34.25 -1.33
CA GLU A 567 -37.36 -34.80 -2.64
C GLU A 567 -37.43 -33.74 -3.75
N ASN A 568 -38.08 -32.60 -3.52
CA ASN A 568 -38.21 -31.52 -4.51
C ASN A 568 -36.85 -30.94 -4.90
N CYS A 569 -35.93 -30.80 -3.95
CA CYS A 569 -34.58 -30.28 -4.21
C CYS A 569 -33.77 -31.27 -5.06
N VAL A 570 -33.90 -32.57 -4.79
CA VAL A 570 -33.25 -33.63 -5.56
C VAL A 570 -33.77 -33.65 -7.01
N LEU A 571 -35.10 -33.58 -7.20
CA LEU A 571 -35.70 -33.50 -8.53
C LEU A 571 -35.20 -32.29 -9.32
N LEU A 572 -35.24 -31.09 -8.71
CA LEU A 572 -34.76 -29.87 -9.36
C LEU A 572 -33.28 -29.93 -9.74
N LEU A 573 -32.42 -30.48 -8.88
CA LEU A 573 -30.99 -30.61 -9.18
C LEU A 573 -30.76 -31.56 -10.36
N LEU A 574 -31.44 -32.71 -10.38
CA LEU A 574 -31.34 -33.68 -11.47
C LEU A 574 -31.89 -33.12 -12.79
N ASP A 575 -33.01 -32.39 -12.75
CA ASP A 575 -33.61 -31.73 -13.93
C ASP A 575 -32.66 -30.72 -14.59
N PHE A 576 -31.83 -30.05 -13.78
CA PHE A 576 -30.82 -29.10 -14.26
C PHE A 576 -29.46 -29.76 -14.59
N GLY A 577 -29.36 -31.09 -14.51
CA GLY A 577 -28.17 -31.85 -14.92
C GLY A 577 -27.14 -32.10 -13.83
N ALA A 578 -27.53 -32.15 -12.55
CA ALA A 578 -26.65 -32.62 -11.48
C ALA A 578 -26.25 -34.08 -11.71
N ASP A 579 -24.97 -34.41 -11.52
CA ASP A 579 -24.45 -35.76 -11.63
C ASP A 579 -24.75 -36.56 -10.35
N PRO A 580 -25.64 -37.58 -10.42
CA PRO A 580 -26.01 -38.41 -9.28
C PRO A 580 -24.88 -39.30 -8.76
N ASN A 581 -23.76 -39.41 -9.49
CA ASN A 581 -22.60 -40.23 -9.15
C ASN A 581 -21.39 -39.40 -8.69
N SER A 582 -21.57 -38.09 -8.45
CA SER A 582 -20.54 -37.23 -7.88
C SER A 582 -20.05 -37.79 -6.54
N ARG A 583 -18.73 -37.71 -6.30
CA ARG A 583 -18.11 -38.21 -5.05
C ARG A 583 -17.60 -37.07 -4.20
N ASP A 584 -17.87 -37.13 -2.90
CA ASP A 584 -17.25 -36.24 -1.93
C ASP A 584 -15.81 -36.66 -1.56
N SER A 585 -15.18 -35.93 -0.64
CA SER A 585 -13.81 -36.21 -0.17
C SER A 585 -13.64 -37.54 0.58
N GLU A 586 -14.72 -38.12 1.10
CA GLU A 586 -14.75 -39.44 1.75
C GLU A 586 -15.12 -40.56 0.76
N GLY A 587 -15.43 -40.20 -0.49
CA GLY A 587 -15.87 -41.12 -1.52
C GLY A 587 -17.35 -41.51 -1.42
N ASN A 588 -18.14 -40.80 -0.60
CA ASN A 588 -19.59 -40.93 -0.52
C ASN A 588 -20.23 -40.41 -1.80
N VAL A 589 -21.38 -41.00 -2.13
CA VAL A 589 -22.25 -40.58 -3.25
C VAL A 589 -23.60 -40.12 -2.70
N PRO A 590 -24.36 -39.28 -3.41
CA PRO A 590 -25.68 -38.82 -2.94
C PRO A 590 -26.64 -39.96 -2.59
N LEU A 591 -26.56 -41.08 -3.32
CA LEU A 591 -27.35 -42.29 -3.05
C LEU A 591 -27.03 -42.89 -1.67
N TRP A 592 -25.75 -42.90 -1.30
CA TRP A 592 -25.29 -43.40 0.00
C TRP A 592 -25.80 -42.53 1.15
N GLU A 593 -25.72 -41.21 1.00
CA GLU A 593 -26.26 -40.24 1.97
C GLU A 593 -27.75 -40.43 2.25
N ALA A 594 -28.55 -40.68 1.20
CA ALA A 594 -29.98 -40.98 1.33
C ALA A 594 -30.25 -42.32 2.02
N MET A 595 -29.46 -43.36 1.73
CA MET A 595 -29.58 -44.68 2.35
C MET A 595 -29.23 -44.63 3.85
N VAL A 596 -28.09 -44.03 4.20
CA VAL A 596 -27.63 -43.89 5.59
C VAL A 596 -28.63 -43.11 6.45
N SER A 597 -29.34 -42.17 5.84
CA SER A 597 -30.37 -41.34 6.48
C SER A 597 -31.78 -41.92 6.41
N ASN A 598 -31.95 -43.12 5.84
CA ASN A 598 -33.22 -43.85 5.65
C ASN A 598 -34.29 -43.09 4.84
N HIS A 599 -33.90 -42.36 3.79
CA HIS A 599 -34.81 -41.59 2.93
C HIS A 599 -35.22 -42.38 1.67
N GLU A 600 -36.04 -43.42 1.83
CA GLU A 600 -36.42 -44.37 0.75
C GLU A 600 -36.92 -43.72 -0.55
N GLN A 601 -37.70 -42.64 -0.46
CA GLN A 601 -38.26 -41.96 -1.63
C GLN A 601 -37.16 -41.29 -2.46
N VAL A 602 -36.19 -40.65 -1.79
CA VAL A 602 -35.03 -40.06 -2.44
C VAL A 602 -34.11 -41.13 -3.01
N VAL A 603 -33.95 -42.26 -2.31
CA VAL A 603 -33.18 -43.41 -2.82
C VAL A 603 -33.77 -43.94 -4.14
N LYS A 604 -35.10 -44.05 -4.23
CA LYS A 604 -35.79 -44.43 -5.49
C LYS A 604 -35.55 -43.40 -6.59
N LEU A 605 -35.76 -42.12 -6.29
CA LEU A 605 -35.57 -41.02 -7.25
C LEU A 605 -34.14 -40.96 -7.81
N LEU A 606 -33.12 -41.13 -6.97
CA LEU A 606 -31.72 -41.15 -7.39
C LEU A 606 -31.41 -42.38 -8.25
N ALA A 607 -31.90 -43.57 -7.86
CA ALA A 607 -31.72 -44.80 -8.63
C ALA A 607 -32.38 -44.73 -10.02
N ASP A 608 -33.60 -44.18 -10.09
CA ASP A 608 -34.33 -44.00 -11.35
C ASP A 608 -33.61 -43.03 -12.31
N ASN A 609 -32.81 -42.10 -11.77
CA ASN A 609 -32.00 -41.16 -12.54
C ASN A 609 -30.53 -41.63 -12.73
N GLY A 610 -30.25 -42.92 -12.53
CA GLY A 610 -28.95 -43.52 -12.86
C GLY A 610 -27.87 -43.40 -11.78
N ALA A 611 -28.24 -43.17 -10.52
CA ALA A 611 -27.31 -43.28 -9.39
C ALA A 611 -26.90 -44.74 -9.15
N LEU A 612 -25.59 -44.99 -9.03
CA LEU A 612 -25.02 -46.31 -8.76
C LEU A 612 -24.24 -46.27 -7.45
N ILE A 613 -24.48 -47.25 -6.57
CA ILE A 613 -23.75 -47.35 -5.30
C ILE A 613 -22.28 -47.72 -5.51
N SER A 614 -21.97 -48.37 -6.63
CA SER A 614 -20.62 -48.74 -7.05
C SER A 614 -19.77 -47.55 -7.52
N SER A 615 -20.40 -46.39 -7.78
CA SER A 615 -19.67 -45.15 -8.08
C SER A 615 -18.93 -44.59 -6.85
N GLY A 616 -19.40 -44.92 -5.63
CA GLY A 616 -18.78 -44.52 -4.37
C GLY A 616 -17.78 -45.54 -3.81
N ASP A 617 -17.33 -45.33 -2.57
CA ASP A 617 -16.49 -46.30 -1.86
C ASP A 617 -17.36 -47.36 -1.18
N THR A 618 -17.71 -48.41 -1.92
CA THR A 618 -18.54 -49.51 -1.40
C THR A 618 -17.89 -50.25 -0.22
N GLY A 619 -16.56 -50.30 -0.16
CA GLY A 619 -15.84 -50.90 0.97
C GLY A 619 -16.03 -50.09 2.24
N HIS A 620 -15.95 -48.76 2.14
CA HIS A 620 -16.27 -47.84 3.23
C HIS A 620 -17.74 -47.94 3.66
N PHE A 621 -18.68 -48.00 2.71
CA PHE A 621 -20.12 -48.10 2.97
C PHE A 621 -20.47 -49.37 3.74
N ALA A 622 -19.94 -50.53 3.30
CA ALA A 622 -20.17 -51.80 3.96
C ALA A 622 -19.59 -51.83 5.38
N CYS A 623 -18.44 -51.18 5.60
CA CYS A 623 -17.87 -51.03 6.94
C CYS A 623 -18.77 -50.20 7.86
N ILE A 624 -19.28 -49.04 7.41
CA ILE A 624 -20.19 -48.21 8.22
C ILE A 624 -21.48 -48.97 8.57
N ALA A 625 -22.04 -49.73 7.63
CA ALA A 625 -23.23 -50.53 7.87
C ALA A 625 -22.98 -51.63 8.92
N ALA A 626 -21.79 -52.25 8.90
CA ALA A 626 -21.35 -53.20 9.93
C ALA A 626 -21.10 -52.52 11.29
N GLU A 627 -20.46 -51.35 11.33
CA GLU A 627 -20.22 -50.55 12.56
C GLU A 627 -21.54 -50.17 13.23
N ARG A 628 -22.58 -49.82 12.44
CA ARG A 628 -23.91 -49.47 12.96
C ARG A 628 -24.78 -50.68 13.30
N ASN A 629 -24.28 -51.90 13.13
CA ASN A 629 -25.06 -53.14 13.25
C ASN A 629 -26.38 -53.11 12.44
N ASN A 630 -26.34 -52.65 11.19
CA ASN A 630 -27.52 -52.55 10.36
C ASN A 630 -27.45 -53.52 9.17
N LEU A 631 -27.93 -54.75 9.41
CA LEU A 631 -28.04 -55.79 8.40
C LEU A 631 -28.99 -55.40 7.24
N GLY A 632 -29.98 -54.54 7.51
CA GLY A 632 -30.87 -53.99 6.48
C GLY A 632 -30.13 -53.10 5.47
N LEU A 633 -29.25 -52.22 5.95
CA LEU A 633 -28.40 -51.40 5.08
C LEU A 633 -27.43 -52.23 4.26
N LEU A 634 -26.86 -53.30 4.83
CA LEU A 634 -25.99 -54.24 4.12
C LEU A 634 -26.71 -54.98 2.99
N ASN A 635 -27.93 -55.45 3.25
CA ASN A 635 -28.78 -56.03 2.21
C ASN A 635 -29.09 -55.00 1.11
N GLU A 636 -29.40 -53.76 1.48
CA GLU A 636 -29.72 -52.71 0.50
C GLU A 636 -28.53 -52.31 -0.38
N ILE A 637 -27.31 -52.30 0.18
CA ILE A 637 -26.07 -52.11 -0.61
C ILE A 637 -25.93 -53.23 -1.65
N PHE A 638 -26.16 -54.49 -1.23
CA PHE A 638 -26.05 -55.66 -2.10
C PHE A 638 -27.12 -55.67 -3.19
N ASP A 639 -28.38 -55.42 -2.83
CA ASP A 639 -29.51 -55.38 -3.76
C ASP A 639 -29.35 -54.31 -4.85
N ARG A 640 -28.62 -53.22 -4.55
CA ARG A 640 -28.30 -52.14 -5.49
C ARG A 640 -26.98 -52.34 -6.23
N GLY A 641 -26.39 -53.54 -6.17
CA GLY A 641 -25.21 -53.94 -6.93
C GLY A 641 -23.87 -53.49 -6.33
N GLY A 642 -23.82 -53.19 -5.03
CA GLY A 642 -22.60 -52.89 -4.31
C GLY A 642 -21.81 -54.14 -3.91
N ASP A 643 -20.50 -54.12 -4.14
CA ASP A 643 -19.59 -55.19 -3.71
C ASP A 643 -19.13 -55.00 -2.25
N VAL A 644 -19.74 -55.77 -1.34
CA VAL A 644 -19.44 -55.78 0.11
C VAL A 644 -18.09 -56.41 0.47
N THR A 645 -17.37 -57.01 -0.49
CA THR A 645 -16.06 -57.65 -0.27
C THR A 645 -14.88 -56.67 -0.38
N CYS A 646 -15.15 -55.46 -0.88
CA CYS A 646 -14.16 -54.40 -1.02
C CYS A 646 -13.63 -53.94 0.35
N PRO A 647 -12.31 -53.73 0.50
CA PRO A 647 -11.76 -53.11 1.69
C PRO A 647 -11.91 -51.58 1.63
N LYS A 648 -11.98 -50.91 2.79
CA LYS A 648 -11.85 -49.45 2.89
C LYS A 648 -10.37 -49.03 2.79
N ASN A 649 -10.09 -47.73 2.80
CA ASN A 649 -8.74 -47.15 2.63
C ASN A 649 -7.62 -47.66 3.56
N ASN A 650 -7.94 -48.31 4.68
CA ASN A 650 -6.98 -48.88 5.64
C ASN A 650 -6.84 -50.43 5.52
N GLY A 651 -7.33 -51.00 4.41
CA GLY A 651 -7.32 -52.45 4.16
C GLY A 651 -8.39 -53.24 4.91
N SER A 652 -9.08 -52.65 5.91
CA SER A 652 -10.14 -53.34 6.66
C SER A 652 -11.37 -53.58 5.78
N THR A 653 -11.93 -54.78 5.87
CA THR A 653 -13.21 -55.14 5.25
C THR A 653 -14.36 -55.05 6.25
N ALA A 654 -15.61 -55.01 5.78
CA ALA A 654 -16.79 -55.04 6.63
C ALA A 654 -16.79 -56.25 7.59
N LEU A 655 -16.14 -57.37 7.20
CA LEU A 655 -15.99 -58.55 8.04
C LEU A 655 -15.06 -58.31 9.25
N HIS A 656 -13.99 -57.51 9.10
CA HIS A 656 -13.14 -57.13 10.24
C HIS A 656 -13.95 -56.36 11.28
N VAL A 657 -14.74 -55.40 10.81
CA VAL A 657 -15.61 -54.57 11.65
C VAL A 657 -16.67 -55.42 12.35
N ALA A 658 -17.40 -56.26 11.60
CA ALA A 658 -18.46 -57.09 12.15
C ALA A 658 -17.95 -58.05 13.24
N VAL A 659 -16.72 -58.56 13.09
CA VAL A 659 -16.05 -59.36 14.11
C VAL A 659 -15.69 -58.51 15.33
N CYS A 660 -15.15 -57.30 15.13
CA CYS A 660 -14.82 -56.38 16.21
C CYS A 660 -16.04 -55.95 17.03
N GLU A 661 -17.19 -55.79 16.39
CA GLU A 661 -18.46 -55.48 17.04
C GLU A 661 -19.19 -56.72 17.59
N GLY A 662 -18.62 -57.93 17.42
CA GLY A 662 -19.17 -59.19 17.91
C GLY A 662 -20.49 -59.62 17.26
N ASN A 663 -20.79 -59.15 16.05
CA ASN A 663 -22.11 -59.33 15.43
C ASN A 663 -22.23 -60.59 14.58
N VAL A 664 -22.75 -61.66 15.19
CA VAL A 664 -22.86 -62.99 14.57
C VAL A 664 -23.67 -62.97 13.28
N ASP A 665 -24.82 -62.26 13.25
CA ASP A 665 -25.72 -62.23 12.09
C ASP A 665 -25.10 -61.54 10.87
N ILE A 666 -24.38 -60.43 11.10
CA ILE A 666 -23.67 -59.71 10.02
C ILE A 666 -22.47 -60.52 9.54
N VAL A 667 -21.75 -61.19 10.44
CA VAL A 667 -20.64 -62.09 10.08
C VAL A 667 -21.16 -63.25 9.21
N GLU A 668 -22.26 -63.88 9.60
CA GLU A 668 -22.87 -64.96 8.80
C GLU A 668 -23.29 -64.45 7.41
N PHE A 669 -23.96 -63.30 7.35
CA PHE A 669 -24.34 -62.69 6.08
C PHE A 669 -23.13 -62.39 5.18
N LEU A 670 -22.10 -61.73 5.70
CA LEU A 670 -20.90 -61.36 4.93
C LEU A 670 -20.13 -62.59 4.44
N LEU A 671 -20.07 -63.68 5.24
CA LEU A 671 -19.50 -64.96 4.83
C LEU A 671 -20.32 -65.62 3.72
N ASP A 672 -21.65 -65.59 3.82
CA ASP A 672 -22.54 -66.11 2.80
C ASP A 672 -22.43 -65.34 1.46
N GLN A 673 -22.06 -64.05 1.51
CA GLN A 673 -21.73 -63.21 0.35
C GLN A 673 -20.29 -63.39 -0.18
N GLY A 674 -19.50 -64.31 0.41
CA GLY A 674 -18.17 -64.65 -0.08
C GLY A 674 -17.02 -63.80 0.45
N CYS A 675 -17.19 -63.08 1.57
CA CYS A 675 -16.10 -62.36 2.22
C CYS A 675 -15.02 -63.33 2.75
N ASN A 676 -13.75 -63.04 2.46
CA ASN A 676 -12.63 -63.88 2.87
C ASN A 676 -12.22 -63.59 4.34
N ALA A 677 -12.39 -64.58 5.22
CA ALA A 677 -12.02 -64.52 6.64
C ALA A 677 -10.50 -64.51 6.91
N ASP A 678 -9.68 -64.77 5.89
CA ASP A 678 -8.21 -64.79 5.98
C ASP A 678 -7.55 -63.59 5.27
N LYS A 679 -8.34 -62.65 4.72
CA LYS A 679 -7.81 -61.41 4.14
C LYS A 679 -7.37 -60.48 5.28
N ALA A 680 -6.09 -60.11 5.33
CA ALA A 680 -5.55 -59.22 6.34
C ALA A 680 -5.76 -57.74 5.98
N ASP A 681 -5.94 -56.90 6.99
CA ASP A 681 -5.90 -55.44 6.88
C ASP A 681 -4.45 -54.90 6.80
N ASP A 682 -4.28 -53.57 6.71
CA ASP A 682 -2.96 -52.92 6.61
C ASP A 682 -2.08 -53.12 7.86
N HIS A 683 -2.67 -53.59 8.97
CA HIS A 683 -1.97 -53.92 10.21
C HIS A 683 -1.63 -55.42 10.31
N GLY A 684 -1.98 -56.21 9.29
CA GLY A 684 -1.75 -57.65 9.24
C GLY A 684 -2.75 -58.49 10.03
N TRP A 685 -3.84 -57.88 10.54
CA TRP A 685 -4.88 -58.61 11.26
C TRP A 685 -5.87 -59.20 10.28
N THR A 686 -6.19 -60.48 10.43
CA THR A 686 -7.31 -61.11 9.72
C THR A 686 -8.56 -61.10 10.61
N PRO A 687 -9.78 -61.15 10.04
CA PRO A 687 -11.01 -61.29 10.81
C PRO A 687 -10.98 -62.52 11.73
N ARG A 688 -10.33 -63.60 11.29
CA ARG A 688 -10.11 -64.81 12.11
C ARG A 688 -9.22 -64.53 13.33
N ASN A 689 -8.10 -63.81 13.16
CA ASN A 689 -7.23 -63.42 14.27
C ASN A 689 -7.95 -62.49 15.26
N LEU A 690 -8.79 -61.57 14.76
CA LEU A 690 -9.57 -60.66 15.59
C LEU A 690 -10.61 -61.41 16.44
N ALA A 691 -11.33 -62.38 15.86
CA ALA A 691 -12.27 -63.22 16.61
C ALA A 691 -11.56 -64.06 17.69
N GLU A 692 -10.33 -64.49 17.43
CA GLU A 692 -9.50 -65.22 18.39
C GLU A 692 -9.05 -64.36 19.55
N GLN A 693 -8.54 -63.17 19.25
CA GLN A 693 -8.08 -62.21 20.23
C GLN A 693 -9.21 -61.68 21.13
N GLN A 694 -10.41 -61.47 20.57
CA GLN A 694 -11.55 -60.91 21.30
C GLN A 694 -12.42 -61.96 22.00
N GLY A 695 -12.19 -63.26 21.76
CA GLY A 695 -12.88 -64.35 22.45
C GLY A 695 -14.31 -64.62 21.98
N HIS A 696 -14.67 -64.23 20.75
CA HIS A 696 -16.00 -64.45 20.18
C HIS A 696 -16.16 -65.91 19.71
N GLU A 697 -16.50 -66.82 20.62
CA GLU A 697 -16.63 -68.27 20.35
C GLU A 697 -17.65 -68.60 19.25
N ASP A 698 -18.79 -67.90 19.21
CA ASP A 698 -19.82 -68.12 18.18
C ASP A 698 -19.33 -67.77 16.77
N ILE A 699 -18.54 -66.69 16.64
CA ILE A 699 -17.92 -66.25 15.38
C ILE A 699 -16.78 -67.22 14.98
N LYS A 700 -16.01 -67.72 15.94
CA LYS A 700 -14.98 -68.75 15.69
C LYS A 700 -15.60 -70.02 15.11
N LEU A 701 -16.73 -70.47 15.66
CA LEU A 701 -17.45 -71.64 15.16
C LEU A 701 -17.94 -71.42 13.72
N LEU A 702 -18.41 -70.22 13.38
CA LEU A 702 -18.79 -69.87 12.01
C LEU A 702 -17.61 -69.98 11.03
N PHE A 703 -16.42 -69.48 11.40
CA PHE A 703 -15.21 -69.57 10.55
C PHE A 703 -14.63 -70.99 10.41
N GLN A 704 -14.98 -71.92 11.31
CA GLN A 704 -14.53 -73.32 11.30
C GLN A 704 -15.52 -74.25 10.58
N SER A 705 -16.76 -73.83 10.37
CA SER A 705 -17.78 -74.63 9.70
C SER A 705 -17.55 -74.68 8.17
N PRO A 706 -17.35 -75.85 7.54
CA PRO A 706 -17.32 -75.96 6.09
C PRO A 706 -18.76 -75.93 5.56
N LYS A 707 -19.27 -74.76 5.16
CA LYS A 707 -20.54 -74.69 4.42
C LYS A 707 -20.35 -75.17 2.96
N PRO A 708 -21.28 -75.96 2.41
CA PRO A 708 -21.18 -76.48 1.05
C PRO A 708 -21.41 -75.36 0.02
N ALA A 709 -20.60 -75.35 -1.03
CA ALA A 709 -20.81 -74.50 -2.21
C ALA A 709 -22.20 -74.76 -2.81
N ARG A 710 -23.15 -73.85 -2.58
CA ARG A 710 -24.41 -73.78 -3.33
C ARG A 710 -24.21 -72.97 -4.59
N THR A 711 -23.84 -73.66 -5.67
CA THR A 711 -23.98 -73.16 -7.04
C THR A 711 -25.42 -73.28 -7.54
N LYS A 712 -25.86 -72.22 -8.26
CA LYS A 712 -27.00 -72.07 -9.21
C LYS A 712 -28.34 -71.63 -8.60
N SER A 713 -29.17 -70.79 -9.21
CA SER A 713 -29.15 -69.84 -10.35
C SER A 713 -30.61 -69.39 -10.51
N ALA A 714 -30.90 -68.11 -10.73
CA ALA A 714 -32.12 -67.71 -11.44
C ALA A 714 -31.98 -66.32 -12.05
N ASP A 715 -32.18 -66.29 -13.36
CA ASP A 715 -32.30 -65.15 -14.24
C ASP A 715 -33.20 -64.03 -13.71
N VAL A 716 -32.69 -62.79 -13.76
CA VAL A 716 -33.52 -61.62 -14.09
C VAL A 716 -32.83 -60.79 -15.17
N LYS A 717 -33.30 -61.03 -16.39
CA LYS A 717 -33.40 -60.14 -17.56
C LYS A 717 -32.39 -58.98 -17.67
N PHE A 718 -31.38 -59.22 -18.51
CA PHE A 718 -30.92 -58.20 -19.45
C PHE A 718 -32.10 -57.75 -20.32
N LEU A 719 -32.68 -56.59 -20.02
CA LEU A 719 -33.42 -55.82 -21.01
C LEU A 719 -32.40 -55.03 -21.84
N LYS A 720 -31.95 -55.66 -22.94
CA LYS A 720 -31.52 -54.90 -24.11
C LYS A 720 -32.72 -54.08 -24.59
N LEU A 721 -32.62 -52.76 -24.50
CA LEU A 721 -33.43 -51.87 -25.33
C LEU A 721 -32.79 -51.83 -26.75
N PRO A 722 -33.60 -51.75 -27.82
CA PRO A 722 -33.13 -51.98 -29.18
C PRO A 722 -32.39 -50.78 -29.76
N GLU A 723 -31.25 -51.03 -30.40
CA GLU A 723 -30.77 -50.16 -31.49
C GLU A 723 -31.68 -50.36 -32.71
N GLU A 724 -32.60 -49.43 -32.95
CA GLU A 724 -33.11 -49.19 -34.29
C GLU A 724 -32.66 -47.82 -34.80
N LYS A 725 -31.87 -47.88 -35.87
CA LYS A 725 -31.41 -46.74 -36.65
C LYS A 725 -32.59 -46.13 -37.42
N HIS A 726 -32.95 -44.90 -37.10
CA HIS A 726 -33.48 -43.96 -38.07
C HIS A 726 -32.54 -42.77 -38.19
N GLY A 727 -31.87 -42.68 -39.34
CA GLY A 727 -31.14 -41.50 -39.76
C GLY A 727 -32.04 -40.57 -40.59
N VAL A 728 -31.55 -39.32 -40.74
CA VAL A 728 -31.98 -38.19 -41.60
C VAL A 728 -32.89 -37.18 -40.86
N ARG A 729 -32.61 -35.85 -40.74
CA ARG A 729 -31.52 -34.91 -41.13
C ARG A 729 -31.72 -33.52 -40.44
N PHE A 730 -30.61 -32.86 -40.04
CA PHE A 730 -30.30 -31.39 -40.01
C PHE A 730 -31.14 -30.40 -39.14
N ILE A 731 -30.62 -29.38 -38.41
CA ILE A 731 -29.52 -28.40 -38.60
C ILE A 731 -29.00 -27.80 -37.25
N GLY A 732 -27.67 -27.53 -37.15
CA GLY A 732 -27.04 -26.35 -36.50
C GLY A 732 -26.57 -26.45 -35.03
N ARG A 733 -25.26 -26.68 -34.75
CA ARG A 733 -24.19 -25.70 -34.38
C ARG A 733 -24.50 -24.86 -33.11
N HIS A 734 -23.69 -24.83 -32.04
CA HIS A 734 -22.22 -24.67 -31.94
C HIS A 734 -21.62 -25.27 -30.65
N ASN A 735 -20.46 -25.92 -30.78
CA ASN A 735 -19.53 -26.24 -29.68
C ASN A 735 -18.62 -25.05 -29.37
N SER A 736 -18.20 -24.92 -28.11
CA SER A 736 -16.85 -24.45 -27.71
C SER A 736 -16.54 -24.94 -26.29
N GLU A 737 -15.77 -26.00 -26.20
CA GLU A 737 -14.98 -26.42 -25.02
C GLU A 737 -13.68 -25.55 -24.95
N PRO A 738 -12.93 -25.48 -23.83
CA PRO A 738 -12.05 -26.60 -23.49
C PRO A 738 -11.80 -26.88 -22.00
N THR A 739 -11.56 -28.16 -21.74
CA THR A 739 -10.94 -28.77 -20.56
C THR A 739 -9.41 -28.67 -20.59
N ILE A 740 -8.78 -28.52 -19.42
CA ILE A 740 -7.40 -28.96 -19.16
C ILE A 740 -7.42 -29.79 -17.87
N ARG A 741 -7.00 -31.06 -17.95
CA ARG A 741 -6.68 -31.91 -16.78
C ARG A 741 -5.16 -31.84 -16.49
N PRO A 742 -4.73 -32.04 -15.23
CA PRO A 742 -3.32 -32.08 -14.86
C PRO A 742 -2.73 -33.47 -15.12
N LEU A 743 -1.42 -33.54 -15.41
CA LEU A 743 -0.68 -34.80 -15.55
C LEU A 743 0.36 -34.94 -14.44
N SER A 744 0.39 -36.12 -13.85
CA SER A 744 1.27 -36.60 -12.78
C SER A 744 2.67 -36.98 -13.27
N HIS A 745 3.60 -37.01 -12.30
CA HIS A 745 4.97 -37.52 -12.35
C HIS A 745 5.12 -38.91 -12.96
N ASP A 746 6.16 -39.12 -13.79
CA ASP A 746 7.16 -40.16 -13.52
C ASP A 746 8.48 -39.99 -14.30
N ARG A 747 9.54 -40.59 -13.75
CA ARG A 747 10.98 -40.46 -14.07
C ARG A 747 11.42 -41.34 -15.25
N ASP A 748 12.32 -40.84 -16.11
CA ASP A 748 13.71 -41.34 -16.24
C ASP A 748 14.52 -40.73 -17.42
N GLU A 749 15.78 -40.45 -17.08
CA GLU A 749 17.06 -40.37 -17.83
C GLU A 749 17.20 -39.78 -19.27
N GLY A 750 18.13 -38.82 -19.40
CA GLY A 750 19.24 -38.95 -20.37
C GLY A 750 19.31 -38.05 -21.63
N HIS A 751 19.94 -36.88 -21.48
CA HIS A 751 20.74 -36.12 -22.48
C HIS A 751 20.24 -35.87 -23.93
N SER A 752 20.04 -34.59 -24.30
CA SER A 752 20.93 -33.85 -25.24
C SER A 752 20.34 -32.52 -25.74
N LEU A 753 21.05 -31.44 -25.38
CA LEU A 753 21.39 -30.21 -26.12
C LEU A 753 20.60 -29.75 -27.37
N LYS A 754 20.32 -28.43 -27.29
CA LYS A 754 20.43 -27.38 -28.33
C LYS A 754 19.20 -27.03 -29.18
N HIS A 755 18.56 -25.95 -28.71
CA HIS A 755 18.23 -24.73 -29.44
C HIS A 755 18.10 -24.83 -30.98
N ALA A 756 16.85 -24.83 -31.45
CA ALA A 756 16.48 -24.30 -32.75
C ALA A 756 15.33 -23.28 -32.62
N LYS A 757 15.45 -22.23 -33.41
CA LYS A 757 14.67 -20.98 -33.47
C LYS A 757 13.22 -21.18 -33.95
N ARG A 758 12.47 -20.06 -33.83
CA ARG A 758 11.22 -19.64 -34.53
C ARG A 758 9.94 -20.24 -33.93
N ARG A 759 8.84 -19.51 -33.77
CA ARG A 759 8.30 -18.32 -34.47
C ARG A 759 7.34 -17.60 -33.51
N ARG A 760 7.42 -16.27 -33.43
CA ARG A 760 6.33 -15.42 -32.91
C ARG A 760 5.18 -15.43 -33.92
N ALA A 761 3.97 -15.76 -33.47
CA ALA A 761 2.73 -15.34 -34.11
C ALA A 761 1.99 -14.48 -33.07
N ASN A 762 1.97 -13.17 -33.34
CA ASN A 762 1.10 -12.22 -32.68
C ASN A 762 -0.34 -12.48 -33.14
N ASN A 763 -1.28 -12.52 -32.20
CA ASN A 763 -2.69 -12.18 -32.44
C ASN A 763 -3.34 -11.86 -31.09
N PHE A 764 -3.23 -10.60 -30.65
CA PHE A 764 -4.12 -9.99 -29.67
C PHE A 764 -4.23 -8.50 -29.98
N HIS A 765 -4.98 -8.17 -31.03
CA HIS A 765 -5.67 -6.89 -31.10
C HIS A 765 -7.15 -7.21 -30.98
N ASN A 766 -7.67 -7.08 -29.75
CA ASN A 766 -9.06 -6.88 -29.35
C ASN A 766 -9.26 -7.37 -27.90
N SER A 767 -8.52 -6.77 -26.97
CA SER A 767 -8.83 -6.89 -25.54
C SER A 767 -8.62 -5.54 -24.86
N LEU A 768 -9.64 -5.12 -24.12
CA LEU A 768 -9.79 -3.85 -23.39
C LEU A 768 -8.61 -3.55 -22.44
N PHE A 769 -7.80 -4.56 -22.11
CA PHE A 769 -6.66 -4.44 -21.21
C PHE A 769 -5.47 -3.64 -21.78
N GLY A 770 -5.44 -3.43 -23.11
CA GLY A 770 -4.43 -2.60 -23.76
C GLY A 770 -4.65 -1.09 -23.59
N ILE A 771 -5.85 -0.66 -23.20
CA ILE A 771 -6.24 0.75 -23.09
C ILE A 771 -6.04 1.28 -21.65
N MET A 772 -6.08 0.41 -20.64
CA MET A 772 -5.97 0.82 -19.23
C MET A 772 -4.54 1.06 -18.75
N SER A 773 -3.52 0.68 -19.53
CA SER A 773 -2.11 0.88 -19.14
C SER A 773 -1.56 2.27 -19.50
N SER A 774 -2.37 3.18 -20.06
CA SER A 774 -1.94 4.52 -20.49
C SER A 774 -2.68 5.69 -19.82
N ALA A 775 -3.48 5.45 -18.79
CA ALA A 775 -4.25 6.49 -18.11
C ALA A 775 -4.18 6.34 -16.59
N THR A 776 -3.07 6.74 -15.96
CA THR A 776 -3.04 7.28 -14.59
C THR A 776 -1.85 8.22 -14.45
N GLY A 777 -2.15 9.46 -14.08
CA GLY A 777 -1.26 10.62 -14.13
C GLY A 777 -2.08 11.70 -14.83
N GLU A 778 -2.82 12.52 -14.10
CA GLU A 778 -2.29 13.51 -13.17
C GLU A 778 -3.29 13.81 -12.04
N GLU A 779 -2.77 14.22 -10.88
CA GLU A 779 -3.12 15.50 -10.22
C GLU A 779 -2.23 15.72 -8.98
N ASN A 780 -1.41 16.79 -9.01
CA ASN A 780 -1.28 17.78 -7.92
C ASN A 780 -0.24 18.89 -8.26
N ASP A 781 -0.75 20.13 -8.20
CA ASP A 781 -0.17 21.42 -7.80
C ASP A 781 0.81 22.26 -8.67
N LEU A 782 0.21 23.28 -9.29
CA LEU A 782 0.45 24.74 -9.28
C LEU A 782 1.77 25.38 -8.73
N LEU A 783 2.24 26.38 -9.51
CA LEU A 783 2.96 27.65 -9.19
C LEU A 783 4.48 27.68 -8.92
N LEU A 784 5.29 28.09 -9.93
CA LEU A 784 6.05 29.38 -10.04
C LEU A 784 7.31 29.35 -10.95
N SER A 785 7.33 30.34 -11.86
CA SER A 785 8.47 31.17 -12.37
C SER A 785 9.64 30.58 -13.19
N VAL A 786 9.59 30.89 -14.50
CA VAL A 786 10.49 31.74 -15.32
C VAL A 786 12.02 31.45 -15.38
N ASN A 787 12.45 31.15 -16.62
CA ASN A 787 13.75 31.33 -17.31
C ASN A 787 14.96 30.50 -16.79
N GLN A 788 15.78 29.84 -17.61
CA GLN A 788 16.09 30.02 -19.03
C GLN A 788 16.85 28.78 -19.57
N ASN A 789 16.58 28.45 -20.84
CA ASN A 789 17.49 27.90 -21.86
C ASN A 789 18.33 26.64 -21.56
N ARG A 790 17.97 25.52 -22.22
CA ARG A 790 18.86 24.86 -23.19
C ARG A 790 18.19 23.73 -24.00
N SER A 791 18.18 23.96 -25.32
CA SER A 791 18.40 22.98 -26.40
C SER A 791 17.60 21.67 -26.36
N GLU A 792 16.41 21.70 -26.94
CA GLU A 792 15.70 20.49 -27.34
C GLU A 792 16.30 19.90 -28.62
N SER A 793 16.90 18.72 -28.48
CA SER A 793 17.10 17.80 -29.58
C SER A 793 15.75 17.22 -29.99
N LYS A 794 15.31 17.57 -31.20
CA LYS A 794 14.13 17.07 -31.91
C LYS A 794 13.90 15.56 -31.71
N PHE A 795 12.86 15.21 -30.97
CA PHE A 795 12.11 13.97 -31.22
C PHE A 795 10.87 14.34 -32.03
N ALA A 796 10.78 13.80 -33.24
CA ALA A 796 9.69 14.04 -34.16
C ALA A 796 8.38 13.45 -33.61
N GLN A 797 7.57 14.28 -32.95
CA GLN A 797 6.14 14.02 -32.79
C GLN A 797 5.48 14.30 -34.14
N SER A 798 4.92 13.25 -34.75
CA SER A 798 4.07 13.38 -35.93
C SER A 798 2.87 14.28 -35.59
N PRO A 799 2.60 15.35 -36.36
CA PRO A 799 1.51 16.27 -36.07
C PRO A 799 0.16 15.54 -36.15
N ALA A 800 -0.69 15.77 -35.16
CA ALA A 800 -2.04 15.21 -35.08
C ALA A 800 -2.83 15.50 -36.37
N ARG A 801 -3.65 14.56 -36.82
CA ARG A 801 -4.52 14.65 -38.00
C ARG A 801 -5.95 14.89 -37.53
N ILE A 802 -6.52 15.99 -37.99
CA ILE A 802 -7.88 16.42 -37.67
C ILE A 802 -8.73 16.43 -38.93
N THR A 803 -10.02 16.20 -38.78
CA THR A 803 -10.99 16.37 -39.87
C THR A 803 -11.66 17.73 -39.71
N VAL A 804 -11.49 18.64 -40.67
CA VAL A 804 -12.17 19.94 -40.64
C VAL A 804 -13.34 19.94 -41.62
N SER A 805 -14.46 20.52 -41.23
CA SER A 805 -15.65 20.63 -42.07
C SER A 805 -16.27 22.00 -41.94
N CYS A 806 -17.04 22.38 -42.96
CA CYS A 806 -17.79 23.61 -42.96
C CYS A 806 -19.17 23.34 -43.57
N PRO A 807 -20.15 22.93 -42.73
CA PRO A 807 -21.52 22.67 -43.17
C PRO A 807 -22.12 23.85 -43.94
N GLN A 808 -21.73 25.08 -43.59
CA GLN A 808 -22.18 26.34 -44.19
C GLN A 808 -21.84 26.48 -45.69
N LYS A 809 -20.90 25.68 -46.21
CA LYS A 809 -20.55 25.62 -47.65
C LYS A 809 -20.86 24.26 -48.30
N GLY A 810 -21.69 23.44 -47.65
CA GLY A 810 -22.11 22.13 -48.16
C GLY A 810 -21.07 21.01 -48.00
N ASP A 811 -19.99 21.24 -47.24
CA ASP A 811 -18.95 20.24 -47.00
C ASP A 811 -19.19 19.50 -45.67
N ILE A 812 -20.09 18.52 -45.71
CA ILE A 812 -20.50 17.69 -44.56
C ILE A 812 -19.52 16.52 -44.33
N ALA A 813 -18.86 16.05 -45.41
CA ALA A 813 -17.97 14.89 -45.36
C ALA A 813 -16.67 15.16 -44.58
N GLY A 814 -16.26 16.43 -44.46
CA GLY A 814 -15.04 16.82 -43.77
C GLY A 814 -13.76 16.47 -44.53
N LYS A 815 -12.69 17.22 -44.30
CA LYS A 815 -11.39 17.08 -44.96
C LYS A 815 -10.29 16.89 -43.93
N LEU A 816 -9.47 15.87 -44.13
CA LEU A 816 -8.33 15.62 -43.25
C LEU A 816 -7.25 16.69 -43.43
N VAL A 817 -6.75 17.24 -42.31
CA VAL A 817 -5.68 18.23 -42.23
C VAL A 817 -4.76 17.87 -41.08
N LEU A 818 -3.51 18.31 -41.15
CA LEU A 818 -2.63 18.28 -39.99
C LEU A 818 -2.98 19.44 -39.07
N LEU A 819 -3.06 19.17 -37.78
CA LEU A 819 -3.28 20.15 -36.73
C LEU A 819 -2.11 21.14 -36.76
N PRO A 820 -2.37 22.44 -37.00
CA PRO A 820 -1.31 23.45 -36.97
C PRO A 820 -0.85 23.73 -35.54
N GLN A 821 0.28 24.43 -35.41
CA GLN A 821 0.86 24.72 -34.09
C GLN A 821 0.20 25.90 -33.37
N SER A 822 -0.67 26.66 -34.06
CA SER A 822 -1.39 27.78 -33.45
C SER A 822 -2.84 27.87 -33.91
N PHE A 823 -3.71 28.37 -33.03
CA PHE A 823 -5.13 28.56 -33.32
C PHE A 823 -5.36 29.52 -34.50
N GLN A 824 -4.51 30.54 -34.63
CA GLN A 824 -4.57 31.47 -35.77
C GLN A 824 -4.31 30.77 -37.12
N GLN A 825 -3.38 29.81 -37.17
CA GLN A 825 -3.15 29.00 -38.37
C GLN A 825 -4.33 28.07 -38.68
N LEU A 826 -5.07 27.61 -37.65
CA LEU A 826 -6.29 26.82 -37.84
C LEU A 826 -7.39 27.66 -38.52
N LEU A 827 -7.53 28.93 -38.13
CA LEU A 827 -8.44 29.89 -38.77
C LEU A 827 -7.98 30.27 -40.20
N GLU A 828 -6.68 30.35 -40.45
CA GLU A 828 -6.16 30.52 -41.81
C GLU A 828 -6.45 29.32 -42.70
N ILE A 829 -6.41 28.09 -42.16
CA ILE A 829 -6.80 26.88 -42.91
C ILE A 829 -8.28 26.97 -43.32
N SER A 830 -9.17 27.46 -42.46
CA SER A 830 -10.56 27.68 -42.84
C SER A 830 -10.70 28.76 -43.91
N MET A 831 -9.95 29.85 -43.80
CA MET A 831 -9.98 30.92 -44.81
C MET A 831 -9.45 30.43 -46.17
N LYS A 832 -8.38 29.62 -46.17
CA LYS A 832 -7.78 29.08 -47.39
C LYS A 832 -8.62 27.98 -48.03
N LYS A 833 -9.26 27.11 -47.24
CA LYS A 833 -10.05 25.97 -47.75
C LYS A 833 -11.52 26.32 -48.02
N TYR A 834 -12.10 27.18 -47.19
CA TYR A 834 -13.53 27.51 -47.23
C TYR A 834 -13.78 28.99 -47.55
N GLY A 835 -12.77 29.84 -47.64
CA GLY A 835 -12.90 31.21 -48.18
C GLY A 835 -13.57 32.22 -47.24
N PHE A 836 -13.61 31.95 -45.94
CA PHE A 836 -14.06 32.91 -44.92
C PHE A 836 -13.37 32.65 -43.57
N MET A 837 -13.35 33.66 -42.70
CA MET A 837 -12.89 33.56 -41.32
C MET A 837 -14.09 33.15 -40.44
N PRO A 838 -14.07 31.97 -39.79
CA PRO A 838 -15.15 31.53 -38.91
C PRO A 838 -15.13 32.35 -37.62
N THR A 839 -16.32 32.61 -37.08
CA THR A 839 -16.48 33.29 -35.79
C THR A 839 -16.36 32.32 -34.62
N ARG A 840 -16.67 31.03 -34.86
CA ARG A 840 -16.57 29.95 -33.88
C ARG A 840 -15.97 28.69 -34.49
N VAL A 841 -15.23 27.96 -33.67
CA VAL A 841 -14.64 26.66 -34.00
C VAL A 841 -15.24 25.64 -33.05
N LEU A 842 -15.99 24.68 -33.57
CA LEU A 842 -16.75 23.72 -32.78
C LEU A 842 -16.21 22.30 -33.00
N ILE A 843 -16.43 21.40 -32.05
CA ILE A 843 -16.38 19.94 -32.28
C ILE A 843 -17.70 19.51 -32.92
N LYS A 844 -17.72 18.36 -33.60
CA LYS A 844 -18.94 17.75 -34.17
C LYS A 844 -20.15 17.71 -33.20
N ASP A 845 -19.90 17.60 -31.90
CA ASP A 845 -20.94 17.55 -30.85
C ASP A 845 -21.41 18.94 -30.38
N GLY A 846 -20.94 20.02 -31.01
CA GLY A 846 -21.41 21.40 -30.79
C GLY A 846 -20.67 22.18 -29.69
N ALA A 847 -19.65 21.58 -29.05
CA ALA A 847 -18.81 22.27 -28.07
C ALA A 847 -17.82 23.22 -28.74
N GLU A 848 -17.64 24.43 -28.18
CA GLU A 848 -16.73 25.46 -28.70
C GLU A 848 -15.28 25.23 -28.24
N ILE A 849 -14.34 25.38 -29.16
CA ILE A 849 -12.90 25.23 -28.93
C ILE A 849 -12.28 26.62 -28.90
N ASP A 850 -11.84 27.04 -27.71
CA ASP A 850 -11.18 28.33 -27.52
C ASP A 850 -9.65 28.25 -27.64
N GLU A 851 -9.06 27.07 -27.38
CA GLU A 851 -7.61 26.84 -27.41
C GLU A 851 -7.23 25.61 -28.23
N ILE A 852 -6.16 25.71 -29.03
CA ILE A 852 -5.73 24.62 -29.94
C ILE A 852 -5.20 23.39 -29.18
N GLU A 853 -4.75 23.57 -27.93
CA GLU A 853 -4.24 22.49 -27.08
C GLU A 853 -5.33 21.50 -26.65
N LEU A 854 -6.60 21.89 -26.78
CA LEU A 854 -7.76 21.03 -26.50
C LEU A 854 -8.03 20.03 -27.63
N VAL A 855 -7.45 20.25 -28.82
CA VAL A 855 -7.68 19.41 -30.01
C VAL A 855 -6.74 18.20 -30.00
N ARG A 856 -7.31 17.01 -30.20
CA ARG A 856 -6.61 15.71 -30.21
C ARG A 856 -6.56 15.11 -31.63
N ASP A 857 -5.70 14.11 -31.81
CA ASP A 857 -5.59 13.37 -33.08
C ASP A 857 -6.88 12.59 -33.36
N GLY A 858 -7.48 12.80 -34.53
CA GLY A 858 -8.76 12.22 -34.94
C GLY A 858 -9.99 13.12 -34.75
N ASP A 859 -9.85 14.29 -34.11
CA ASP A 859 -10.98 15.18 -33.84
C ASP A 859 -11.62 15.74 -35.11
N HIS A 860 -12.95 15.89 -35.06
CA HIS A 860 -13.74 16.49 -36.13
C HIS A 860 -14.13 17.92 -35.76
N ILE A 861 -13.47 18.89 -36.39
CA ILE A 861 -13.67 20.32 -36.18
C ILE A 861 -14.65 20.87 -37.23
N VAL A 862 -15.59 21.68 -36.76
CA VAL A 862 -16.63 22.34 -37.53
C VAL A 862 -16.42 23.85 -37.45
N PHE A 863 -16.20 24.50 -38.60
CA PHE A 863 -16.10 25.94 -38.68
C PHE A 863 -17.49 26.57 -38.87
N ALA A 864 -17.85 27.54 -38.02
CA ALA A 864 -19.13 28.22 -38.05
C ALA A 864 -18.98 29.76 -38.04
N GLY A 865 -19.74 30.45 -38.89
CA GLY A 865 -20.03 31.89 -38.83
C GLY A 865 -21.41 32.21 -38.24
N ASP A 866 -21.59 33.43 -37.72
CA ASP A 866 -22.74 33.91 -36.91
C ASP A 866 -24.15 33.90 -37.54
N LEU A 867 -24.32 33.47 -38.80
CA LEU A 867 -25.57 33.70 -39.54
C LEU A 867 -26.67 32.62 -39.43
N MET A 868 -26.46 31.48 -38.76
CA MET A 868 -27.51 30.44 -38.62
C MET A 868 -27.33 29.59 -37.35
N VAL A 869 -27.59 30.15 -36.16
CA VAL A 869 -27.66 29.36 -34.90
C VAL A 869 -29.02 28.63 -34.74
N ASN A 870 -29.98 28.83 -35.67
CA ASN A 870 -31.34 28.31 -35.48
C ASN A 870 -31.60 26.89 -36.02
N ASP A 871 -30.66 26.24 -36.72
CA ASP A 871 -30.94 24.94 -37.39
C ASP A 871 -30.19 23.72 -36.80
N PHE A 872 -29.48 23.85 -35.67
CA PHE A 872 -28.82 22.72 -34.99
C PHE A 872 -29.41 22.36 -33.61
N LEU A 873 -30.56 22.93 -33.25
CA LEU A 873 -31.31 22.60 -32.03
C LEU A 873 -32.70 21.99 -32.31
N LEU A 874 -32.78 21.11 -33.31
CA LEU A 874 -33.91 20.17 -33.49
C LEU A 874 -33.41 18.76 -33.72
#